data_AF-A0A453H3G9-F1
#
_entry.id   AF-A0A453H3G9-F1
#
_cell.length_a   1.000
_cell.length_b   1.000
_cell.length_c   1.000
_cell.angle_alpha   90.00
_cell.angle_beta   90.00
_cell.angle_gamma   90.00
#
_symmetry.space_group_name_H-M   'P 1'
#
loop_
_entity.id
_entity.type
_entity.pdbx_description
1 polymer ?
#
loop_
_entity_poly.entity_id
_entity_poly.type
_entity_poly.pdbx_seq_one_letter_code
_entity_poly.pdbx_strand_id
1 'polypeptide(L)'
;MRKIFLDAKAPHLSSTIPPTLPWKSKAPEGLTRQGSGIIGTFGQSEELRCVVVVIRHGDRTPKQKVKLKVTEEKLLNLMLKYNGGKPRAETKLKSAVQLQDLLDATRQLVPPTRSGQESDSDAEDLEHIEKLRQVKAVLEEGGHFSGIYRKVQLKPLKWIKVPEHNGDGEEDRPIEALMILKYGGVLTHAGRKQAEELGRFFRNNIYPGEGTGLLRLHSTYRHDLKIYSSDEGRVQMSAAAFAKGLLDLEGQLTPILVSLVSKDSSMLDGLEDASIEMDEAKARLHEIIISNAKAKNTNGSVEFPWMVDGAGLPPNASELLPKMATLTKQVTAQVKLLAEGEDEKLALTSSFSRYDQAKALGKTTIDAARIAAGLPCGSESFLLMFARWKKLERDLYNERKDRFDITQIPDVYDSCKYDLVHNAHLNLKGLEELYKVAQLLADGVIPNEYGINPKQKLKIGSKIARRLMGKVLIDLRNTREEAICVADPKFTEDEALFLPTKEVEHQQKIQVRNEDGRRSSTTSEKSMDQEDEDDRETKYRLDPKYANVKTPDRHVRTRLYFTSESHIHSLMNVLRYCNLDESLHGEDSLVCQSTLDRLHRTRELDYMSNIVLRMFENTEVPLEDEKRFRIEMTFSRGADLSPLEDKTSETSSLLQEHTLPIMGPERLQ
;
A
#
# COMPACT_ATOMS: atom_id res chain seq x y z
N MET A 1 19.10 -7.70 12.51
CA MET A 1 18.38 -6.51 12.99
C MET A 1 18.67 -6.25 14.46
N ARG A 2 18.21 -7.14 15.37
CA ARG A 2 18.59 -7.11 16.78
C ARG A 2 20.10 -7.00 17.00
N LYS A 3 20.91 -7.86 16.38
CA LYS A 3 22.38 -7.73 16.40
C LYS A 3 22.89 -6.39 15.86
N ILE A 4 22.26 -5.73 14.89
CA ILE A 4 22.69 -4.40 14.40
C ILE A 4 22.23 -3.27 15.34
N PHE A 5 21.06 -3.41 15.97
CA PHE A 5 20.54 -2.48 16.98
C PHE A 5 21.21 -2.65 18.34
N LEU A 6 21.68 -3.85 18.65
CA LEU A 6 22.40 -4.21 19.87
C LEU A 6 23.92 -4.10 19.68
N ASP A 7 24.51 -4.29 18.51
CA ASP A 7 25.94 -4.05 18.25
C ASP A 7 26.28 -2.54 18.34
N ALA A 8 25.28 -1.65 18.40
CA ALA A 8 25.41 -0.27 18.89
C ALA A 8 25.56 -0.19 20.44
N LYS A 9 25.73 -1.34 21.10
CA LYS A 9 26.07 -1.60 22.50
C LYS A 9 26.86 -2.94 22.58
N ALA A 10 28.18 -2.88 22.50
CA ALA A 10 29.08 -3.96 22.93
C ALA A 10 29.15 -5.29 22.16
N PRO A 11 30.06 -5.43 21.17
CA PRO A 11 30.38 -6.71 20.53
C PRO A 11 31.45 -7.56 21.24
N HIS A 12 31.98 -7.18 22.41
CA HIS A 12 33.05 -7.95 23.06
C HIS A 12 32.56 -8.93 24.14
N LEU A 13 31.63 -9.83 23.81
CA LEU A 13 31.40 -11.06 24.57
C LEU A 13 31.11 -12.25 23.63
N SER A 14 32.18 -12.86 23.13
CA SER A 14 32.25 -14.32 23.19
C SER A 14 32.39 -14.67 24.67
N SER A 15 31.49 -15.52 25.18
CA SER A 15 31.37 -16.01 26.56
C SER A 15 30.99 -14.98 27.66
N THR A 16 29.75 -15.15 28.15
CA THR A 16 29.23 -14.81 29.49
C THR A 16 28.87 -13.35 29.77
N ILE A 17 27.59 -12.99 29.52
CA ILE A 17 26.94 -11.71 29.86
C ILE A 17 26.54 -11.68 31.35
N PRO A 18 26.76 -10.58 32.11
CA PRO A 18 26.26 -10.45 33.48
C PRO A 18 24.73 -10.18 33.53
N PRO A 19 24.02 -10.63 34.58
CA PRO A 19 22.57 -10.88 34.55
C PRO A 19 21.64 -9.65 34.71
N THR A 20 22.14 -8.41 34.73
CA THR A 20 21.27 -7.23 34.97
C THR A 20 21.78 -5.94 34.32
N LEU A 21 20.93 -5.30 33.52
CA LEU A 21 21.09 -3.94 32.98
C LEU A 21 20.64 -2.86 34.00
N PRO A 22 21.34 -1.73 34.17
CA PRO A 22 20.89 -0.65 35.05
C PRO A 22 19.85 0.22 34.35
N TRP A 23 18.58 0.04 34.73
CA TRP A 23 17.43 0.85 34.34
C TRP A 23 17.36 2.14 35.17
N LYS A 24 17.06 3.29 34.56
CA LYS A 24 16.40 4.40 35.26
C LYS A 24 15.16 4.83 34.48
N SER A 25 14.02 4.59 35.13
CA SER A 25 12.69 5.05 34.80
C SER A 25 12.61 6.58 34.88
N LYS A 26 12.36 7.26 33.75
CA LYS A 26 11.61 8.52 33.73
C LYS A 26 10.71 8.57 32.50
N ALA A 27 9.51 9.10 32.70
CA ALA A 27 8.44 9.23 31.72
C ALA A 27 8.88 10.01 30.47
N PRO A 28 8.22 9.81 29.30
CA PRO A 28 8.55 10.57 28.10
C PRO A 28 8.07 12.03 28.25
N GLU A 29 9.02 12.96 28.34
CA GLU A 29 8.78 14.40 28.18
C GLU A 29 8.78 14.77 26.68
N GLY A 30 8.05 15.83 26.33
CA GLY A 30 7.67 16.20 24.97
C GLY A 30 8.82 16.55 24.01
N LEU A 31 8.48 16.56 22.71
CA LEU A 31 9.36 16.91 21.59
C LEU A 31 9.82 18.38 21.66
N THR A 32 11.14 18.62 21.62
CA THR A 32 11.73 19.97 21.49
C THR A 32 12.29 20.23 20.09
N ARG A 33 12.53 21.53 19.81
CA ARG A 33 12.83 22.19 18.53
C ARG A 33 14.02 21.67 17.69
N GLN A 34 14.71 20.59 18.08
CA GLN A 34 15.87 20.06 17.34
C GLN A 34 15.73 18.58 16.93
N GLY A 35 14.54 17.98 17.07
CA GLY A 35 14.28 16.65 16.51
C GLY A 35 15.07 15.50 17.13
N SER A 36 15.80 15.72 18.24
CA SER A 36 16.40 14.69 19.10
C SER A 36 15.76 14.84 20.48
N GLY A 37 14.93 13.87 20.88
CA GLY A 37 14.22 13.88 22.16
C GLY A 37 15.10 13.53 23.38
N ILE A 38 16.35 13.99 23.42
CA ILE A 38 17.27 13.74 24.51
C ILE A 38 17.77 15.09 25.06
N ILE A 39 17.17 15.54 26.18
CA ILE A 39 17.95 16.30 27.17
C ILE A 39 18.84 15.28 27.88
N GLY A 40 19.94 15.00 27.23
CA GLY A 40 21.08 14.26 27.74
C GLY A 40 22.29 15.01 27.23
N THR A 41 23.38 14.92 27.96
CA THR A 41 24.65 15.65 27.75
C THR A 41 25.33 15.41 26.38
N PHE A 42 24.65 14.80 25.40
CA PHE A 42 25.14 14.36 24.09
C PHE A 42 24.78 15.32 22.93
N GLY A 43 24.04 16.40 23.17
CA GLY A 43 23.35 17.18 22.13
C GLY A 43 24.16 18.11 21.22
N GLN A 44 25.50 18.13 21.26
CA GLN A 44 26.30 19.04 20.41
C GLN A 44 27.15 18.35 19.32
N SER A 45 27.29 17.03 19.35
CA SER A 45 28.39 16.35 18.61
C SER A 45 27.96 15.14 17.77
N GLU A 46 26.65 14.95 17.62
CA GLU A 46 26.05 13.92 16.77
C GLU A 46 25.72 14.45 15.36
N GLU A 47 26.16 13.72 14.34
CA GLU A 47 25.84 13.98 12.93
C GLU A 47 24.84 12.94 12.40
N LEU A 48 23.78 13.37 11.71
CA LEU A 48 22.86 12.46 11.03
C LEU A 48 23.55 11.83 9.81
N ARG A 49 23.52 10.50 9.71
CA ARG A 49 24.13 9.74 8.60
C ARG A 49 23.11 9.07 7.69
N CYS A 50 22.05 8.52 8.25
CA CYS A 50 21.07 7.75 7.50
C CYS A 50 19.64 8.09 7.94
N VAL A 51 18.72 8.19 6.98
CA VAL A 51 17.27 8.21 7.19
C VAL A 51 16.66 7.11 6.35
N VAL A 52 16.13 6.09 7.01
CA VAL A 52 15.39 5.01 6.35
C VAL A 52 13.93 5.12 6.75
N VAL A 53 13.02 5.12 5.78
CA VAL A 53 11.59 5.29 6.02
C VAL A 53 10.80 4.27 5.26
N VAL A 54 9.88 3.58 5.94
CA VAL A 54 8.87 2.71 5.32
C VAL A 54 7.51 3.38 5.49
N ILE A 55 6.81 3.64 4.38
CA ILE A 55 5.59 4.47 4.34
C ILE A 55 4.46 3.68 3.67
N ARG A 56 3.29 3.60 4.31
CA ARG A 56 2.04 3.11 3.70
C ARG A 56 1.57 4.10 2.64
N HIS A 57 1.04 3.62 1.52
CA HIS A 57 0.39 4.48 0.53
C HIS A 57 -0.75 5.35 1.10
N GLY A 58 -1.12 6.39 0.35
CA GLY A 58 -2.14 7.35 0.76
C GLY A 58 -3.55 6.81 0.55
N ASP A 59 -4.52 7.59 1.01
CA ASP A 59 -5.93 7.27 0.88
C ASP A 59 -6.36 6.96 -0.57
N ARG A 60 -7.26 5.99 -0.72
CA ARG A 60 -7.64 5.41 -2.01
C ARG A 60 -9.14 5.15 -2.10
N THR A 61 -9.66 5.16 -3.32
CA THR A 61 -11.03 4.69 -3.57
C THR A 61 -11.18 3.19 -3.22
N PRO A 62 -12.37 2.73 -2.79
CA PRO A 62 -12.61 1.32 -2.53
C PRO A 62 -12.31 0.48 -3.77
N LYS A 63 -11.58 -0.62 -3.61
CA LYS A 63 -11.22 -1.50 -4.72
C LYS A 63 -12.33 -2.51 -4.96
N GLN A 64 -12.85 -2.57 -6.18
CA GLN A 64 -13.96 -3.44 -6.54
C GLN A 64 -13.60 -4.42 -7.65
N LYS A 65 -14.39 -5.50 -7.72
CA LYS A 65 -14.28 -6.53 -8.76
C LYS A 65 -15.66 -7.01 -9.16
N VAL A 66 -15.90 -7.10 -10.46
CA VAL A 66 -17.10 -7.69 -11.05
C VAL A 66 -16.70 -8.96 -11.77
N LYS A 67 -17.50 -10.01 -11.59
CA LYS A 67 -17.37 -11.28 -12.30
C LYS A 67 -18.66 -11.54 -13.07
N LEU A 68 -18.54 -11.72 -14.37
CA LEU A 68 -19.65 -11.97 -15.28
C LEU A 68 -19.31 -13.15 -16.18
N LYS A 69 -20.23 -14.11 -16.31
CA LYS A 69 -20.13 -15.13 -17.35
C LYS A 69 -20.58 -14.53 -18.67
N VAL A 70 -19.80 -14.73 -19.71
CA VAL A 70 -19.96 -14.13 -21.03
C VAL A 70 -20.11 -15.26 -22.04
N THR A 71 -21.18 -15.20 -22.82
CA THR A 71 -21.48 -16.13 -23.91
C THR A 71 -21.60 -15.40 -25.26
N GLU A 72 -21.56 -14.06 -25.22
CA GLU A 72 -21.76 -13.20 -26.37
C GLU A 72 -20.57 -13.24 -27.32
N GLU A 73 -20.82 -13.57 -28.58
CA GLU A 73 -19.80 -13.75 -29.61
C GLU A 73 -18.88 -12.53 -29.76
N LYS A 74 -19.42 -11.30 -29.61
CA LYS A 74 -18.62 -10.06 -29.69
C LYS A 74 -17.52 -10.00 -28.63
N LEU A 75 -17.84 -10.37 -27.38
CA LEU A 75 -16.89 -10.37 -26.28
C LEU A 75 -15.92 -11.54 -26.36
N LEU A 76 -16.38 -12.70 -26.84
CA LEU A 76 -15.52 -13.88 -27.10
C LEU A 76 -14.54 -13.63 -28.25
N ASN A 77 -14.96 -12.94 -29.30
CA ASN A 77 -14.10 -12.53 -30.41
C ASN A 77 -13.04 -11.50 -29.96
N LEU A 78 -13.38 -10.58 -29.03
CA LEU A 78 -12.38 -9.68 -28.42
C LEU A 78 -11.34 -10.44 -27.62
N MET A 79 -11.73 -11.52 -26.93
CA MET A 79 -10.78 -12.39 -26.22
C MET A 79 -9.75 -12.97 -27.20
N LEU A 80 -10.22 -13.54 -28.32
CA LEU A 80 -9.38 -14.12 -29.37
C LEU A 80 -8.50 -13.09 -30.07
N LYS A 81 -9.04 -11.89 -30.34
CA LYS A 81 -8.31 -10.77 -30.96
C LYS A 81 -7.02 -10.42 -30.20
N TYR A 82 -7.08 -10.39 -28.87
CA TYR A 82 -5.97 -9.91 -28.03
C TYR A 82 -5.11 -11.02 -27.40
N ASN A 83 -5.46 -12.31 -27.56
CA ASN A 83 -4.61 -13.43 -27.14
C ASN A 83 -3.93 -14.17 -28.31
N GLY A 84 -4.05 -13.65 -29.52
CA GLY A 84 -3.47 -14.25 -30.73
C GLY A 84 -4.23 -15.48 -31.21
N GLY A 85 -5.57 -15.47 -31.10
CA GLY A 85 -6.44 -16.54 -31.59
C GLY A 85 -6.43 -17.81 -30.75
N LYS A 86 -5.90 -17.77 -29.51
CA LYS A 86 -5.75 -18.95 -28.66
C LYS A 86 -7.03 -19.21 -27.86
N PRO A 87 -7.84 -20.23 -28.16
CA PRO A 87 -9.19 -20.38 -27.60
C PRO A 87 -9.21 -20.71 -26.10
N ARG A 88 -8.14 -21.34 -25.61
CA ARG A 88 -7.99 -21.80 -24.22
C ARG A 88 -7.13 -20.88 -23.35
N ALA A 89 -6.56 -19.81 -23.93
CA ALA A 89 -5.69 -18.89 -23.21
C ALA A 89 -6.49 -17.71 -22.62
N GLU A 90 -6.15 -17.29 -21.39
CA GLU A 90 -6.72 -16.08 -20.81
C GLU A 90 -6.23 -14.81 -21.51
N THR A 91 -7.11 -13.83 -21.65
CA THR A 91 -6.78 -12.51 -22.21
C THR A 91 -6.82 -11.46 -21.11
N LYS A 92 -5.76 -10.64 -21.00
CA LYS A 92 -5.68 -9.51 -20.05
C LYS A 92 -5.73 -8.20 -20.83
N LEU A 93 -6.81 -7.46 -20.69
CA LEU A 93 -6.99 -6.14 -21.29
C LEU A 93 -6.56 -5.07 -20.28
N LYS A 94 -5.61 -4.24 -20.68
CA LYS A 94 -5.08 -3.13 -19.88
C LYS A 94 -4.98 -1.85 -20.71
N SER A 95 -4.56 -1.90 -21.97
CA SER A 95 -4.32 -0.67 -22.73
C SER A 95 -5.62 0.12 -22.98
N ALA A 96 -5.49 1.44 -23.16
CA ALA A 96 -6.63 2.30 -23.47
C ALA A 96 -7.44 1.81 -24.67
N VAL A 97 -6.74 1.36 -25.73
CA VAL A 97 -7.37 0.81 -26.94
C VAL A 97 -8.12 -0.48 -26.64
N GLN A 98 -7.52 -1.40 -25.88
CA GLN A 98 -8.16 -2.66 -25.50
C GLN A 98 -9.44 -2.45 -24.68
N LEU A 99 -9.41 -1.50 -23.75
CA LEU A 99 -10.56 -1.19 -22.90
C LEU A 99 -11.65 -0.43 -23.67
N GLN A 100 -11.27 0.38 -24.67
CA GLN A 100 -12.22 1.06 -25.56
C GLN A 100 -12.97 0.06 -26.44
N ASP A 101 -12.27 -0.88 -27.06
CA ASP A 101 -12.90 -1.94 -27.85
C ASP A 101 -13.89 -2.76 -27.01
N LEU A 102 -13.54 -3.06 -25.76
CA LEU A 102 -14.45 -3.73 -24.83
C LEU A 102 -15.67 -2.89 -24.48
N LEU A 103 -15.49 -1.59 -24.24
CA LEU A 103 -16.58 -0.66 -23.94
C LEU A 103 -17.56 -0.59 -25.11
N ASP A 104 -17.05 -0.48 -26.34
CA ASP A 104 -17.90 -0.37 -27.52
C ASP A 104 -18.66 -1.67 -27.81
N ALA A 105 -18.05 -2.83 -27.56
CA ALA A 105 -18.76 -4.11 -27.58
C ALA A 105 -19.85 -4.18 -26.49
N THR A 106 -19.54 -3.74 -25.26
CA THR A 106 -20.49 -3.75 -24.14
C THR A 106 -21.68 -2.82 -24.38
N ARG A 107 -21.45 -1.64 -24.97
CA ARG A 107 -22.51 -0.68 -25.33
C ARG A 107 -23.56 -1.26 -26.27
N GLN A 108 -23.15 -2.17 -27.17
CA GLN A 108 -24.06 -2.83 -28.10
C GLN A 108 -24.89 -3.95 -27.45
N LEU A 109 -24.45 -4.44 -26.28
CA LEU A 109 -25.11 -5.52 -25.54
C LEU A 109 -26.06 -5.00 -24.44
N VAL A 110 -25.85 -3.77 -23.95
CA VAL A 110 -26.69 -3.17 -22.91
C VAL A 110 -27.92 -2.49 -23.54
N PRO A 111 -29.16 -2.92 -23.24
CA PRO A 111 -30.37 -2.29 -23.76
C PRO A 111 -30.51 -0.82 -23.29
N PRO A 112 -31.11 0.08 -24.10
CA PRO A 112 -31.27 1.50 -23.76
C PRO A 112 -32.19 1.78 -22.55
N THR A 113 -33.13 0.89 -22.22
CA THR A 113 -34.16 1.12 -21.20
C THR A 113 -34.42 -0.16 -20.40
N ARG A 114 -34.82 -0.05 -19.12
CA ARG A 114 -35.40 -1.19 -18.38
C ARG A 114 -36.71 -1.58 -19.06
N SER A 115 -36.72 -2.61 -19.91
CA SER A 115 -37.94 -3.13 -20.53
C SER A 115 -38.77 -3.85 -19.46
N GLY A 116 -39.90 -3.27 -19.07
CA GLY A 116 -40.79 -3.78 -18.02
C GLY A 116 -41.69 -4.94 -18.43
N GLN A 117 -41.13 -6.00 -19.02
CA GLN A 117 -41.86 -7.27 -19.16
C GLN A 117 -41.24 -8.28 -18.20
N GLU A 118 -41.92 -8.51 -17.07
CA GLU A 118 -41.56 -9.48 -16.05
C GLU A 118 -42.26 -10.82 -16.35
N SER A 119 -41.46 -11.84 -16.64
CA SER A 119 -41.82 -13.26 -16.63
C SER A 119 -40.82 -14.04 -15.76
N ASP A 120 -41.24 -15.10 -15.08
CA ASP A 120 -40.42 -15.80 -14.07
C ASP A 120 -39.12 -16.47 -14.61
N SER A 121 -38.94 -16.53 -15.94
CA SER A 121 -37.68 -16.94 -16.58
C SER A 121 -36.58 -15.88 -16.52
N ASP A 122 -36.91 -14.65 -16.09
CA ASP A 122 -36.10 -13.45 -16.35
C ASP A 122 -35.05 -13.13 -15.28
N ALA A 123 -35.04 -13.81 -14.12
CA ALA A 123 -34.19 -13.37 -13.00
C ALA A 123 -32.68 -13.49 -13.26
N GLU A 124 -32.23 -14.57 -13.92
CA GLU A 124 -30.82 -14.75 -14.29
C GLU A 124 -30.40 -13.80 -15.40
N ASP A 125 -31.29 -13.57 -16.38
CA ASP A 125 -31.07 -12.63 -17.48
C ASP A 125 -31.05 -11.17 -16.97
N LEU A 126 -31.89 -10.83 -15.99
CA LEU A 126 -31.88 -9.52 -15.33
C LEU A 126 -30.56 -9.29 -14.59
N GLU A 127 -30.06 -10.29 -13.84
CA GLU A 127 -28.77 -10.20 -13.14
C GLU A 127 -27.60 -10.05 -14.13
N HIS A 128 -27.67 -10.75 -15.27
CA HIS A 128 -26.68 -10.66 -16.34
C HIS A 128 -26.64 -9.25 -16.96
N ILE A 129 -27.82 -8.73 -17.34
CA ILE A 129 -27.97 -7.38 -17.88
C ILE A 129 -27.48 -6.32 -16.88
N GLU A 130 -27.80 -6.48 -15.60
CA GLU A 130 -27.38 -5.53 -14.56
C GLU A 130 -25.85 -5.53 -14.38
N LYS A 131 -25.20 -6.69 -14.46
CA LYS A 131 -23.73 -6.78 -14.47
C LYS A 131 -23.13 -6.16 -15.73
N LEU A 132 -23.75 -6.31 -16.89
CA LEU A 132 -23.31 -5.63 -18.12
C LEU A 132 -23.45 -4.10 -18.01
N ARG A 133 -24.54 -3.59 -17.41
CA ARG A 133 -24.70 -2.16 -17.09
C ARG A 133 -23.60 -1.68 -16.16
N GLN A 134 -23.27 -2.47 -15.12
CA GLN A 134 -22.17 -2.16 -14.23
C GLN A 134 -20.83 -2.11 -14.98
N VAL A 135 -20.53 -3.09 -15.85
CA VAL A 135 -19.31 -3.10 -16.67
C VAL A 135 -19.23 -1.87 -17.57
N LYS A 136 -20.33 -1.50 -18.22
CA LYS A 136 -20.44 -0.28 -19.03
C LYS A 136 -20.13 0.96 -18.17
N ALA A 137 -20.80 1.11 -17.02
CA ALA A 137 -20.61 2.26 -16.14
C ALA A 137 -19.15 2.38 -15.66
N VAL A 138 -18.50 1.27 -15.28
CA VAL A 138 -17.09 1.27 -14.90
C VAL A 138 -16.19 1.67 -16.08
N LEU A 139 -16.45 1.18 -17.29
CA LEU A 139 -15.62 1.50 -18.45
C LEU A 139 -15.80 2.95 -18.92
N GLU A 140 -17.00 3.52 -18.78
CA GLU A 140 -17.34 4.91 -19.12
C GLU A 140 -16.89 5.92 -18.07
N GLU A 141 -16.71 5.49 -16.82
CA GLU A 141 -16.24 6.33 -15.72
C GLU A 141 -14.96 7.10 -16.14
N GLY A 142 -14.91 8.40 -15.85
CA GLY A 142 -13.77 9.25 -16.16
C GLY A 142 -13.52 9.56 -17.65
N GLY A 143 -14.41 9.16 -18.56
CA GLY A 143 -14.48 9.63 -19.97
C GLY A 143 -13.33 9.21 -20.91
N HIS A 144 -12.16 8.83 -20.37
CA HIS A 144 -10.99 8.37 -21.12
C HIS A 144 -10.21 7.34 -20.30
N PHE A 145 -9.50 6.41 -20.96
CA PHE A 145 -8.65 5.41 -20.29
C PHE A 145 -7.24 5.92 -19.94
N SER A 146 -7.08 7.21 -19.65
CA SER A 146 -5.79 7.72 -19.20
C SER A 146 -5.56 7.34 -17.72
N GLY A 147 -4.34 6.92 -17.38
CA GLY A 147 -3.99 6.45 -16.03
C GLY A 147 -4.35 5.00 -15.70
N ILE A 148 -4.89 4.23 -16.65
CA ILE A 148 -5.20 2.77 -16.61
C ILE A 148 -5.18 2.13 -15.20
N TYR A 149 -6.28 2.32 -14.45
CA TYR A 149 -6.55 1.64 -13.19
C TYR A 149 -7.58 0.50 -13.33
N ARG A 150 -7.96 0.18 -14.58
CA ARG A 150 -8.91 -0.87 -14.91
C ARG A 150 -8.17 -2.05 -15.51
N LYS A 151 -8.47 -3.25 -15.00
CA LYS A 151 -7.92 -4.50 -15.54
C LYS A 151 -9.07 -5.45 -15.81
N VAL A 152 -9.24 -5.83 -17.07
CA VAL A 152 -10.18 -6.88 -17.47
C VAL A 152 -9.42 -8.15 -17.77
N GLN A 153 -9.89 -9.26 -17.22
CA GLN A 153 -9.40 -10.59 -17.52
C GLN A 153 -10.54 -11.42 -18.09
N LEU A 154 -10.37 -11.96 -19.28
CA LEU A 154 -11.30 -12.90 -19.90
C LEU A 154 -10.67 -14.29 -19.78
N LYS A 155 -11.33 -15.18 -19.05
CA LYS A 155 -10.88 -16.56 -18.84
C LYS A 155 -11.83 -17.52 -19.54
N PRO A 156 -11.40 -18.28 -20.56
CA PRO A 156 -12.27 -19.26 -21.20
C PRO A 156 -12.72 -20.32 -20.19
N LEU A 157 -14.01 -20.68 -20.24
CA LEU A 157 -14.62 -21.71 -19.41
C LEU A 157 -15.00 -22.94 -20.25
N LYS A 158 -15.53 -22.74 -21.46
CA LYS A 158 -15.94 -23.82 -22.38
C LYS A 158 -15.64 -23.45 -23.83
N TRP A 159 -15.38 -24.46 -24.64
CA TRP A 159 -15.09 -24.34 -26.08
C TRP A 159 -15.68 -25.53 -26.85
N ILE A 160 -15.95 -25.32 -28.13
CA ILE A 160 -16.44 -26.33 -29.07
C ILE A 160 -15.51 -26.41 -30.26
N LYS A 161 -15.49 -27.54 -30.97
CA LYS A 161 -14.78 -27.65 -32.24
C LYS A 161 -15.70 -27.25 -33.38
N VAL A 162 -15.24 -26.33 -34.23
CA VAL A 162 -15.98 -25.85 -35.40
C VAL A 162 -15.14 -26.12 -36.65
N PRO A 163 -15.74 -26.59 -37.76
CA PRO A 163 -15.02 -26.75 -39.02
C PRO A 163 -14.41 -25.42 -39.47
N GLU A 164 -13.15 -25.42 -39.88
CA GLU A 164 -12.48 -24.22 -40.40
C GLU A 164 -13.16 -23.71 -41.68
N HIS A 165 -13.23 -22.38 -41.82
CA HIS A 165 -13.85 -21.72 -42.97
C HIS A 165 -13.15 -22.04 -44.32
N ASN A 166 -11.92 -22.58 -44.28
CA ASN A 166 -11.06 -22.86 -45.43
C ASN A 166 -10.91 -24.36 -45.79
N GLY A 167 -11.66 -25.25 -45.13
CA GLY A 167 -11.95 -26.58 -45.68
C GLY A 167 -10.99 -27.73 -45.35
N ASP A 168 -10.02 -27.59 -44.44
CA ASP A 168 -9.32 -28.75 -43.85
C ASP A 168 -8.78 -28.42 -42.44
N GLY A 169 -9.64 -28.54 -41.43
CA GLY A 169 -9.29 -28.34 -40.01
C GLY A 169 -10.50 -28.23 -39.07
N GLU A 170 -10.32 -28.58 -37.79
CA GLU A 170 -11.24 -28.26 -36.70
C GLU A 170 -10.62 -27.14 -35.85
N GLU A 171 -11.26 -25.99 -35.74
CA GLU A 171 -10.84 -24.88 -34.87
C GLU A 171 -11.61 -24.94 -33.54
N ASP A 172 -10.88 -24.87 -32.42
CA ASP A 172 -11.49 -24.70 -31.10
C ASP A 172 -12.07 -23.27 -31.01
N ARG A 173 -13.37 -23.11 -30.76
CA ARG A 173 -14.01 -21.82 -30.54
C ARG A 173 -14.55 -21.72 -29.11
N PRO A 174 -14.20 -20.68 -28.34
CA PRO A 174 -14.77 -20.49 -27.00
C PRO A 174 -16.26 -20.17 -27.12
N ILE A 175 -17.07 -20.78 -26.27
CA ILE A 175 -18.53 -20.53 -26.17
C ILE A 175 -18.92 -19.89 -24.84
N GLU A 176 -18.05 -19.98 -23.83
CA GLU A 176 -18.28 -19.41 -22.51
C GLU A 176 -16.94 -18.92 -21.95
N ALA A 177 -16.92 -17.69 -21.42
CA ALA A 177 -15.77 -17.12 -20.72
C ALA A 177 -16.21 -16.40 -19.43
N LEU A 178 -15.35 -16.39 -18.43
CA LEU A 178 -15.51 -15.57 -17.24
C LEU A 178 -14.79 -14.24 -17.43
N MET A 179 -15.54 -13.15 -17.53
CA MET A 179 -15.02 -11.79 -17.47
C MET A 179 -14.84 -11.35 -16.02
N ILE A 180 -13.64 -10.90 -15.68
CA ILE A 180 -13.28 -10.35 -14.38
C ILE A 180 -12.79 -8.92 -14.60
N LEU A 181 -13.61 -7.94 -14.26
CA LEU A 181 -13.26 -6.52 -14.29
C LEU A 181 -12.90 -6.04 -12.89
N LYS A 182 -11.66 -5.58 -12.70
CA LYS A 182 -11.18 -4.94 -11.46
C LYS A 182 -11.03 -3.44 -11.68
N TYR A 183 -11.55 -2.64 -10.76
CA TYR A 183 -11.55 -1.17 -10.80
C TYR A 183 -11.49 -0.59 -9.37
N GLY A 184 -11.35 0.73 -9.25
CA GLY A 184 -11.12 1.41 -7.98
C GLY A 184 -9.71 1.15 -7.43
N GLY A 185 -9.50 1.42 -6.13
CA GLY A 185 -8.17 1.34 -5.53
C GLY A 185 -7.21 2.42 -6.03
N VAL A 186 -7.76 3.54 -6.51
CA VAL A 186 -7.03 4.68 -7.08
C VAL A 186 -6.73 5.68 -5.97
N LEU A 187 -5.52 6.25 -5.96
CA LEU A 187 -5.13 7.29 -5.00
C LEU A 187 -6.08 8.50 -5.14
N THR A 188 -6.72 8.89 -4.03
CA THR A 188 -7.69 10.02 -4.03
C THR A 188 -6.97 11.37 -4.12
N HIS A 189 -7.74 12.45 -4.26
CA HIS A 189 -7.18 13.80 -4.10
C HIS A 189 -6.66 14.03 -2.67
N ALA A 190 -7.37 13.51 -1.66
CA ALA A 190 -6.96 13.58 -0.26
C ALA A 190 -5.64 12.82 -0.03
N GLY A 191 -5.54 11.58 -0.51
CA GLY A 191 -4.33 10.78 -0.41
C GLY A 191 -3.10 11.42 -1.08
N ARG A 192 -3.29 12.09 -2.24
CA ARG A 192 -2.23 12.90 -2.87
C ARG A 192 -1.79 14.08 -2.01
N LYS A 193 -2.75 14.83 -1.48
CA LYS A 193 -2.48 16.01 -0.65
C LYS A 193 -1.77 15.62 0.65
N GLN A 194 -2.27 14.59 1.34
CA GLN A 194 -1.65 14.04 2.54
C GLN A 194 -0.22 13.55 2.30
N ALA A 195 0.03 12.86 1.19
CA ALA A 195 1.39 12.43 0.83
C ALA A 195 2.32 13.62 0.58
N GLU A 196 1.86 14.66 -0.13
CA GLU A 196 2.63 15.89 -0.36
C GLU A 196 2.91 16.63 0.96
N GLU A 197 1.92 16.75 1.83
CA GLU A 197 2.05 17.35 3.17
C GLU A 197 3.00 16.57 4.07
N LEU A 198 2.96 15.24 4.03
CA LEU A 198 3.92 14.41 4.75
C LEU A 198 5.34 14.62 4.23
N GLY A 199 5.52 14.71 2.91
CA GLY A 199 6.82 15.04 2.31
C GLY A 199 7.34 16.39 2.81
N ARG A 200 6.47 17.41 2.86
CA ARG A 200 6.79 18.73 3.42
C ARG A 200 7.12 18.67 4.91
N PHE A 201 6.40 17.87 5.69
CA PHE A 201 6.71 17.63 7.10
C PHE A 201 8.10 16.99 7.26
N PHE A 202 8.43 15.98 6.46
CA PHE A 202 9.74 15.31 6.50
C PHE A 202 10.87 16.28 6.18
N ARG A 203 10.69 17.10 5.14
CA ARG A 203 11.63 18.16 4.75
C ARG A 203 11.96 19.10 5.92
N ASN A 204 10.95 19.47 6.69
CA ASN A 204 11.08 20.50 7.72
C ASN A 204 11.46 19.96 9.11
N ASN A 205 11.21 18.68 9.40
CA ASN A 205 11.31 18.15 10.78
C ASN A 205 12.23 16.94 10.96
N ILE A 206 12.51 16.17 9.89
CA ILE A 206 13.26 14.91 10.03
C ILE A 206 14.78 15.12 9.92
N TYR A 207 15.20 16.17 9.20
CA TYR A 207 16.60 16.49 8.94
C TYR A 207 17.09 17.64 9.82
N PRO A 208 18.34 17.59 10.31
CA PRO A 208 18.92 18.67 11.12
C PRO A 208 19.17 19.95 10.31
N GLY A 209 18.85 21.11 10.92
CA GLY A 209 19.06 22.45 10.36
C GLY A 209 17.76 23.30 10.34
N GLU A 210 17.88 24.63 10.42
CA GLU A 210 16.71 25.53 10.39
C GLU A 210 16.02 25.50 9.01
N GLY A 211 14.75 25.09 8.98
CA GLY A 211 13.78 25.30 7.88
C GLY A 211 14.05 24.57 6.56
N THR A 212 15.17 24.89 5.89
CA THR A 212 15.53 24.41 4.54
C THR A 212 16.70 23.42 4.55
N GLY A 213 17.04 22.87 5.72
CA GLY A 213 18.18 21.97 5.94
C GLY A 213 18.28 20.86 4.90
N LEU A 214 17.17 20.19 4.59
CA LEU A 214 17.11 19.16 3.55
C LEU A 214 17.36 19.70 2.15
N LEU A 215 16.68 20.78 1.75
CA LEU A 215 16.84 21.35 0.40
C LEU A 215 18.29 21.80 0.17
N ARG A 216 18.94 22.33 1.21
CA ARG A 216 20.37 22.65 1.19
C ARG A 216 21.25 21.40 1.08
N LEU A 217 20.93 20.33 1.81
CA LEU A 217 21.67 19.06 1.66
C LEU A 217 21.55 18.51 0.23
N HIS A 218 20.34 18.59 -0.34
CA HIS A 218 20.05 18.11 -1.69
C HIS A 218 20.72 18.96 -2.77
N SER A 219 20.63 20.29 -2.69
CA SER A 219 21.26 21.20 -3.66
C SER A 219 22.78 21.25 -3.56
N THR A 220 23.36 20.88 -2.41
CA THR A 220 24.82 20.79 -2.22
C THR A 220 25.38 19.37 -2.38
N TYR A 221 24.63 18.46 -3.02
CA TYR A 221 25.04 17.08 -3.34
C TYR A 221 25.40 16.20 -2.14
N ARG A 222 25.07 16.61 -0.93
CA ARG A 222 25.31 15.87 0.31
C ARG A 222 24.11 15.01 0.74
N HIS A 223 23.14 14.84 -0.16
CA HIS A 223 21.96 14.02 0.06
C HIS A 223 21.88 12.93 -1.01
N ASP A 224 22.15 11.69 -0.61
CA ASP A 224 21.91 10.52 -1.45
C ASP A 224 20.48 10.02 -1.19
N LEU A 225 19.54 10.42 -2.06
CA LEU A 225 18.14 10.05 -1.97
C LEU A 225 17.81 8.93 -2.95
N LYS A 226 17.22 7.84 -2.45
CA LYS A 226 16.56 6.83 -3.28
C LYS A 226 15.14 6.58 -2.78
N ILE A 227 14.20 6.52 -3.72
CA ILE A 227 12.78 6.29 -3.45
C ILE A 227 12.37 5.00 -4.16
N TYR A 228 11.88 4.05 -3.40
CA TYR A 228 11.41 2.75 -3.87
C TYR A 228 9.91 2.64 -3.69
N SER A 229 9.25 1.99 -4.64
CA SER A 229 7.83 1.68 -4.55
C SER A 229 7.54 0.29 -5.10
N SER A 230 6.50 -0.35 -4.57
CA SER A 230 5.91 -1.55 -5.18
C SER A 230 5.34 -1.23 -6.58
N ASP A 231 5.05 -2.26 -7.38
CA ASP A 231 4.46 -2.10 -8.72
C ASP A 231 3.01 -1.62 -8.72
N GLU A 232 2.43 -1.41 -7.54
CA GLU A 232 1.06 -0.95 -7.38
C GLU A 232 0.90 0.56 -7.65
N GLY A 233 0.02 0.90 -8.60
CA GLY A 233 -0.14 2.27 -9.10
C GLY A 233 -0.42 3.33 -8.01
N ARG A 234 -1.23 3.02 -6.99
CA ARG A 234 -1.49 3.98 -5.89
C ARG A 234 -0.26 4.20 -4.99
N VAL A 235 0.59 3.18 -4.85
CA VAL A 235 1.81 3.26 -4.05
C VAL A 235 2.83 4.13 -4.77
N GLN A 236 3.00 3.91 -6.07
CA GLN A 236 3.79 4.75 -6.98
C GLN A 236 3.37 6.22 -6.95
N MET A 237 2.07 6.49 -7.13
CA MET A 237 1.57 7.86 -7.11
C MET A 237 1.71 8.53 -5.75
N SER A 238 1.61 7.77 -4.65
CA SER A 238 1.88 8.27 -3.29
C SER A 238 3.35 8.64 -3.13
N ALA A 239 4.27 7.80 -3.62
CA ALA A 239 5.71 8.06 -3.60
C ALA A 239 6.06 9.33 -4.38
N ALA A 240 5.49 9.50 -5.58
CA ALA A 240 5.67 10.71 -6.38
C ALA A 240 5.11 11.96 -5.71
N ALA A 241 3.92 11.88 -5.11
CA ALA A 241 3.31 12.99 -4.37
C ALA A 241 4.13 13.38 -3.13
N PHE A 242 4.65 12.40 -2.39
CA PHE A 242 5.56 12.64 -1.29
C PHE A 242 6.87 13.28 -1.76
N ALA A 243 7.49 12.75 -2.82
CA ALA A 243 8.73 13.28 -3.38
C ALA A 243 8.56 14.76 -3.79
N LYS A 244 7.40 15.09 -4.38
CA LYS A 244 7.03 16.46 -4.71
C LYS A 244 7.07 17.38 -3.48
N GLY A 245 6.43 16.98 -2.38
CA GLY A 245 6.44 17.76 -1.13
C GLY A 245 7.82 17.81 -0.45
N LEU A 246 8.55 16.69 -0.47
CA LEU A 246 9.88 16.55 0.12
C LEU A 246 10.92 17.47 -0.54
N LEU A 247 10.87 17.58 -1.87
CA LEU A 247 11.84 18.31 -2.68
C LEU A 247 11.34 19.68 -3.18
N ASP A 248 10.12 20.08 -2.79
CA ASP A 248 9.48 21.33 -3.22
C ASP A 248 9.33 21.46 -4.74
N LEU A 249 8.94 20.36 -5.41
CA LEU A 249 8.84 20.32 -6.87
C LEU A 249 7.50 20.89 -7.36
N GLU A 250 7.55 21.60 -8.47
CA GLU A 250 6.36 22.05 -9.20
C GLU A 250 6.00 21.09 -10.34
N GLY A 251 4.72 21.08 -10.75
CA GLY A 251 4.25 20.31 -11.90
C GLY A 251 3.45 19.04 -11.58
N GLN A 252 3.23 18.23 -12.62
CA GLN A 252 2.46 16.99 -12.54
C GLN A 252 3.27 15.87 -11.88
N LEU A 253 2.58 14.86 -11.32
CA LEU A 253 3.25 13.73 -10.66
C LEU A 253 3.91 12.75 -11.63
N THR A 254 3.45 12.66 -12.88
CA THR A 254 3.95 11.65 -13.85
C THR A 254 5.44 11.81 -14.18
N PRO A 255 5.97 13.02 -14.48
CA PRO A 255 7.40 13.20 -14.68
C PRO A 255 8.23 12.86 -13.43
N ILE A 256 7.72 13.20 -12.24
CA ILE A 256 8.37 12.92 -10.96
C ILE A 256 8.45 11.40 -10.73
N LEU A 257 7.35 10.69 -10.99
CA LEU A 257 7.28 9.24 -10.87
C LEU A 257 8.33 8.56 -11.77
N VAL A 258 8.45 8.99 -13.02
CA VAL A 258 9.38 8.39 -14.00
C VAL A 258 10.84 8.68 -13.64
N SER A 259 11.13 9.85 -13.09
CA SER A 259 12.51 10.30 -12.84
C SER A 259 13.07 9.94 -11.47
N LEU A 260 12.24 9.90 -10.41
CA LEU A 260 12.72 9.80 -9.03
C LEU A 260 12.31 8.52 -8.30
N VAL A 261 11.32 7.77 -8.81
CA VAL A 261 10.76 6.61 -8.10
C VAL A 261 11.17 5.32 -8.82
N SER A 262 12.03 4.56 -8.17
CA SER A 262 12.43 3.23 -8.62
C SER A 262 11.35 2.20 -8.28
N LYS A 263 11.03 1.34 -9.26
CA LYS A 263 10.08 0.24 -9.10
C LYS A 263 10.84 -1.01 -8.71
N ASP A 264 10.53 -1.58 -7.56
CA ASP A 264 11.13 -2.84 -7.10
C ASP A 264 10.03 -3.75 -6.55
N SER A 265 9.32 -4.43 -7.45
CA SER A 265 8.30 -5.43 -7.09
C SER A 265 8.88 -6.57 -6.28
N SER A 266 10.13 -6.96 -6.54
CA SER A 266 10.73 -8.09 -5.87
C SER A 266 10.87 -7.87 -4.36
N MET A 267 11.14 -6.64 -3.92
CA MET A 267 11.35 -6.33 -2.50
C MET A 267 10.05 -6.11 -1.72
N LEU A 268 8.99 -5.64 -2.39
CA LEU A 268 7.78 -5.09 -1.77
C LEU A 268 6.50 -5.86 -2.12
N ASP A 269 6.62 -7.08 -2.65
CA ASP A 269 5.51 -8.01 -2.96
C ASP A 269 5.64 -9.36 -2.20
N GLY A 270 5.96 -9.34 -0.89
CA GLY A 270 6.16 -10.56 -0.07
C GLY A 270 4.87 -11.25 0.42
N LEU A 271 3.69 -10.82 -0.02
CA LEU A 271 2.41 -11.30 0.53
C LEU A 271 2.13 -12.77 0.19
N GLU A 272 2.55 -13.24 -0.99
CA GLU A 272 2.30 -14.61 -1.43
C GLU A 272 2.99 -15.66 -0.54
N ASP A 273 4.17 -15.31 0.01
CA ASP A 273 4.99 -16.19 0.85
C ASP A 273 4.34 -16.56 2.20
N ALA A 274 3.35 -15.79 2.65
CA ALA A 274 2.67 -15.94 3.94
C ALA A 274 1.18 -16.28 3.83
N SER A 275 0.67 -16.51 2.61
CA SER A 275 -0.75 -16.76 2.33
C SER A 275 -1.35 -17.89 3.19
N ILE A 276 -0.66 -19.03 3.29
CA ILE A 276 -1.10 -20.19 4.07
C ILE A 276 -1.27 -19.84 5.56
N GLU A 277 -0.24 -19.25 6.18
CA GLU A 277 -0.31 -18.89 7.61
C GLU A 277 -1.34 -17.80 7.91
N MET A 278 -1.58 -16.88 6.95
CA MET A 278 -2.65 -15.88 7.06
C MET A 278 -4.03 -16.52 6.95
N ASP A 279 -4.23 -17.46 6.04
CA ASP A 279 -5.50 -18.19 5.90
C ASP A 279 -5.80 -19.02 7.16
N GLU A 280 -4.79 -19.66 7.76
CA GLU A 280 -4.89 -20.32 9.06
C GLU A 280 -5.25 -19.33 10.19
N ALA A 281 -4.64 -18.14 10.21
CA ALA A 281 -4.97 -17.10 11.18
C ALA A 281 -6.45 -16.66 11.05
N LYS A 282 -6.91 -16.40 9.81
CA LYS A 282 -8.28 -16.00 9.51
C LYS A 282 -9.29 -17.10 9.88
N ALA A 283 -8.98 -18.36 9.63
CA ALA A 283 -9.83 -19.49 10.02
C ALA A 283 -10.00 -19.57 11.55
N ARG A 284 -8.90 -19.50 12.32
CA ARG A 284 -8.98 -19.49 13.78
C ARG A 284 -9.67 -18.23 14.33
N LEU A 285 -9.47 -17.09 13.69
CA LEU A 285 -10.16 -15.85 14.06
C LEU A 285 -11.68 -15.98 13.85
N HIS A 286 -12.12 -16.65 12.78
CA HIS A 286 -13.53 -16.98 12.53
C HIS A 286 -14.10 -17.82 13.66
N GLU A 287 -13.37 -18.86 14.09
CA GLU A 287 -13.78 -19.70 15.21
C GLU A 287 -13.91 -18.91 16.52
N ILE A 288 -12.98 -18.00 16.82
CA ILE A 288 -13.00 -17.16 18.03
C ILE A 288 -14.24 -16.26 18.05
N ILE A 289 -14.55 -15.59 16.94
CA ILE A 289 -15.69 -14.65 16.86
C ILE A 289 -17.03 -15.40 16.91
N ILE A 290 -17.15 -16.52 16.19
CA ILE A 290 -18.42 -17.24 16.05
C ILE A 290 -18.72 -18.14 17.24
N SER A 291 -17.71 -18.86 17.77
CA SER A 291 -17.96 -19.81 18.87
C SER A 291 -18.35 -19.12 20.16
N ASN A 292 -18.25 -17.78 20.21
CA ASN A 292 -18.42 -16.95 21.38
C ASN A 292 -17.86 -17.68 22.59
N ALA A 293 -16.64 -18.23 22.43
CA ALA A 293 -16.03 -19.09 23.42
C ALA A 293 -15.85 -18.17 24.60
N LYS A 294 -16.84 -18.21 25.51
CA LYS A 294 -16.93 -17.45 26.76
C LYS A 294 -15.50 -17.22 27.11
N ALA A 295 -14.99 -16.00 26.88
CA ALA A 295 -13.57 -15.70 27.04
C ALA A 295 -13.22 -16.45 28.29
N LYS A 296 -12.49 -17.57 28.15
CA LYS A 296 -12.37 -18.51 29.27
C LYS A 296 -11.77 -17.60 30.28
N ASN A 297 -12.56 -17.26 31.29
CA ASN A 297 -12.19 -16.30 32.28
C ASN A 297 -10.99 -16.96 32.94
N THR A 298 -9.80 -16.71 32.39
CA THR A 298 -8.66 -16.38 33.18
C THR A 298 -9.13 -15.15 33.93
N ASN A 299 -9.86 -15.41 35.03
CA ASN A 299 -10.11 -14.51 36.15
C ASN A 299 -8.76 -14.23 36.84
N GLY A 300 -7.76 -13.90 36.04
CA GLY A 300 -6.43 -13.51 36.39
C GLY A 300 -6.08 -12.47 35.36
N SER A 301 -5.71 -11.27 35.81
CA SER A 301 -5.18 -10.24 34.92
C SER A 301 -4.07 -10.88 34.08
N VAL A 302 -4.29 -11.02 32.78
CA VAL A 302 -3.20 -11.44 31.89
C VAL A 302 -2.18 -10.32 31.93
N GLU A 303 -0.98 -10.62 32.43
CA GLU A 303 0.09 -9.65 32.64
C GLU A 303 0.41 -8.86 31.35
N PHE A 304 0.24 -9.51 30.19
CA PHE A 304 0.48 -8.93 28.87
C PHE A 304 -0.71 -9.17 27.91
N PRO A 305 -1.67 -8.23 27.82
CA PRO A 305 -2.89 -8.40 27.00
C PRO A 305 -2.66 -8.61 25.50
N TRP A 306 -1.51 -8.21 24.94
CA TRP A 306 -1.18 -8.46 23.53
C TRP A 306 -0.63 -9.86 23.24
N MET A 307 -0.44 -10.69 24.27
CA MET A 307 0.08 -12.06 24.12
C MET A 307 -1.02 -13.09 23.89
N VAL A 308 -2.30 -12.71 24.02
CA VAL A 308 -3.45 -13.61 23.88
C VAL A 308 -3.91 -13.74 22.44
N ASP A 309 -4.48 -14.90 22.11
CA ASP A 309 -5.12 -15.15 20.82
C ASP A 309 -6.30 -14.18 20.63
N GLY A 310 -6.34 -13.51 19.48
CA GLY A 310 -7.45 -12.60 19.14
C GLY A 310 -7.44 -11.29 19.93
N ALA A 311 -6.30 -10.87 20.49
CA ALA A 311 -6.15 -9.60 21.20
C ALA A 311 -6.73 -8.43 20.38
N GLY A 312 -7.55 -7.60 21.04
CA GLY A 312 -8.23 -6.46 20.41
C GLY A 312 -9.65 -6.74 19.95
N LEU A 313 -10.10 -7.99 19.89
CA LEU A 313 -11.50 -8.29 19.59
C LEU A 313 -12.44 -7.83 20.72
N PRO A 314 -13.60 -7.23 20.40
CA PRO A 314 -14.58 -6.88 21.40
C PRO A 314 -15.26 -8.13 21.99
N PRO A 315 -15.58 -8.15 23.29
CA PRO A 315 -16.18 -9.33 23.94
C PRO A 315 -17.57 -9.68 23.38
N ASN A 316 -18.27 -8.70 22.79
CA ASN A 316 -19.57 -8.86 22.16
C ASN A 316 -19.48 -8.97 20.62
N ALA A 317 -18.33 -9.40 20.06
CA ALA A 317 -18.12 -9.49 18.62
C ALA A 317 -19.23 -10.28 17.88
N SER A 318 -19.70 -11.38 18.47
CA SER A 318 -20.78 -12.20 17.89
C SER A 318 -22.12 -11.46 17.78
N GLU A 319 -22.39 -10.50 18.66
CA GLU A 319 -23.61 -9.67 18.66
C GLU A 319 -23.48 -8.47 17.69
N LEU A 320 -22.26 -7.97 17.52
CA LEU A 320 -21.96 -6.88 16.59
C LEU A 320 -22.09 -7.31 15.12
N LEU A 321 -21.83 -8.58 14.79
CA LEU A 321 -21.93 -9.11 13.43
C LEU A 321 -23.35 -8.96 12.82
N PRO A 322 -24.45 -9.45 13.45
CA PRO A 322 -25.80 -9.21 12.98
C PRO A 322 -26.17 -7.74 12.87
N LYS A 323 -25.71 -6.92 13.83
CA LYS A 323 -25.93 -5.47 13.82
C LYS A 323 -25.27 -4.82 12.60
N MET A 324 -24.02 -5.19 12.30
CA MET A 324 -23.29 -4.70 11.13
C MET A 324 -23.98 -5.09 9.82
N ALA A 325 -24.46 -6.34 9.69
CA ALA A 325 -25.19 -6.77 8.50
C ALA A 325 -26.52 -6.02 8.32
N THR A 326 -27.26 -5.80 9.41
CA THR A 326 -28.52 -5.04 9.39
C THR A 326 -28.29 -3.60 8.94
N LEU A 327 -27.30 -2.92 9.52
CA LEU A 327 -26.94 -1.56 9.17
C LEU A 327 -26.40 -1.45 7.73
N THR A 328 -25.61 -2.43 7.28
CA THR A 328 -25.15 -2.51 5.89
C THR A 328 -26.34 -2.59 4.93
N LYS A 329 -27.35 -3.42 5.23
CA LYS A 329 -28.58 -3.52 4.43
C LYS A 329 -29.38 -2.21 4.39
N GLN A 330 -29.42 -1.47 5.51
CA GLN A 330 -30.07 -0.15 5.56
C GLN A 330 -29.35 0.90 4.70
N VAL A 331 -28.01 0.92 4.72
CA VAL A 331 -27.23 1.82 3.84
C VAL A 331 -27.42 1.42 2.38
N THR A 332 -27.33 0.13 2.05
CA THR A 332 -27.55 -0.36 0.67
C THR A 332 -28.93 0.04 0.13
N ALA A 333 -29.98 -0.06 0.94
CA ALA A 333 -31.33 0.31 0.52
C ALA A 333 -31.45 1.82 0.19
N GLN A 334 -30.79 2.69 0.95
CA GLN A 334 -30.77 4.13 0.66
C GLN A 334 -30.01 4.43 -0.63
N VAL A 335 -28.84 3.83 -0.82
CA VAL A 335 -28.04 4.03 -2.04
C VAL A 335 -28.77 3.49 -3.28
N LYS A 336 -29.55 2.40 -3.13
CA LYS A 336 -30.42 1.89 -4.20
C LYS A 336 -31.41 2.94 -4.69
N LEU A 337 -32.10 3.61 -3.76
CA LEU A 337 -33.07 4.67 -4.11
C LEU A 337 -32.40 5.86 -4.81
N LEU A 338 -31.18 6.21 -4.40
CA LEU A 338 -30.40 7.26 -5.06
C LEU A 338 -30.02 6.86 -6.51
N ALA A 339 -29.63 5.60 -6.72
CA ALA A 339 -29.31 5.09 -8.05
C ALA A 339 -30.54 5.05 -8.97
N GLU A 340 -31.70 4.61 -8.46
CA GLU A 340 -32.96 4.61 -9.22
C GLU A 340 -33.42 6.04 -9.56
N GLY A 341 -33.27 6.99 -8.64
CA GLY A 341 -33.59 8.40 -8.89
C GLY A 341 -32.65 9.09 -9.88
N GLU A 342 -31.38 8.69 -9.95
CA GLU A 342 -30.43 9.16 -10.97
C GLU A 342 -30.84 8.66 -12.37
N ASP A 343 -31.19 7.37 -12.49
CA ASP A 343 -31.69 6.78 -13.73
C ASP A 343 -32.97 7.49 -14.24
N GLU A 344 -33.93 7.78 -13.35
CA GLU A 344 -35.17 8.49 -13.69
C GLU A 344 -34.91 9.92 -14.19
N LYS A 345 -34.03 10.68 -13.52
CA LYS A 345 -33.65 12.03 -13.96
C LYS A 345 -32.96 12.01 -15.31
N LEU A 346 -32.03 11.06 -15.52
CA LEU A 346 -31.34 10.88 -16.79
C LEU A 346 -32.30 10.50 -17.93
N ALA A 347 -33.33 9.69 -17.65
CA ALA A 347 -34.36 9.35 -18.62
C ALA A 347 -35.21 10.56 -19.04
N LEU A 348 -35.43 11.52 -18.15
CA LEU A 348 -36.22 12.74 -18.41
C LEU A 348 -35.45 13.82 -19.17
N THR A 349 -34.14 13.96 -18.97
CA THR A 349 -33.31 15.03 -19.56
C THR A 349 -32.70 14.68 -20.92
N SER A 350 -33.48 14.11 -21.85
CA SER A 350 -33.07 13.50 -23.13
C SER A 350 -32.23 14.36 -24.11
N SER A 351 -31.72 15.53 -23.72
CA SER A 351 -31.02 16.51 -24.56
C SER A 351 -29.79 17.18 -23.93
N PHE A 352 -29.31 16.80 -22.74
CA PHE A 352 -28.01 17.27 -22.24
C PHE A 352 -26.91 16.21 -22.40
N SER A 353 -25.77 16.65 -22.98
CA SER A 353 -24.52 15.93 -23.22
C SER A 353 -24.38 14.60 -22.46
N ARG A 354 -24.48 13.51 -23.22
CA ARG A 354 -24.31 12.12 -22.77
C ARG A 354 -22.90 11.96 -22.17
N TYR A 355 -22.84 11.88 -20.83
CA TYR A 355 -21.67 11.72 -19.96
C TYR A 355 -20.70 12.91 -19.90
N ASP A 356 -20.33 13.23 -18.65
CA ASP A 356 -19.32 14.24 -18.26
C ASP A 356 -18.09 14.16 -19.17
N GLN A 357 -17.95 15.13 -20.11
CA GLN A 357 -16.66 15.53 -20.64
C GLN A 357 -15.85 16.24 -19.54
N ALA A 358 -15.63 15.57 -18.41
CA ALA A 358 -14.80 16.06 -17.34
C ALA A 358 -13.44 15.38 -17.46
N LYS A 359 -12.41 16.20 -17.75
CA LYS A 359 -10.96 15.88 -17.74
C LYS A 359 -10.59 15.09 -16.47
N ALA A 360 -10.72 13.77 -16.47
CA ALA A 360 -10.74 12.97 -15.25
C ALA A 360 -9.37 12.66 -14.62
N LEU A 361 -8.36 13.51 -14.85
CA LEU A 361 -7.08 13.33 -14.17
C LEU A 361 -6.54 14.66 -13.64
N GLY A 362 -6.30 14.67 -12.33
CA GLY A 362 -5.30 15.56 -11.73
C GLY A 362 -5.78 16.94 -11.31
N LYS A 363 -7.07 17.26 -11.40
CA LYS A 363 -7.61 18.52 -10.84
C LYS A 363 -8.50 18.23 -9.63
N THR A 364 -8.03 18.65 -8.46
CA THR A 364 -8.80 18.68 -7.19
C THR A 364 -10.15 19.37 -7.34
N THR A 365 -10.28 20.30 -8.30
CA THR A 365 -11.50 21.08 -8.56
C THR A 365 -12.68 20.26 -9.12
N ILE A 366 -12.47 19.05 -9.65
CA ILE A 366 -13.54 18.27 -10.28
C ILE A 366 -14.42 17.57 -9.24
N ASP A 367 -13.81 16.96 -8.22
CA ASP A 367 -14.58 16.32 -7.15
C ASP A 367 -15.44 17.37 -6.42
N ALA A 368 -14.92 18.59 -6.20
CA ALA A 368 -15.66 19.69 -5.59
C ALA A 368 -16.97 20.04 -6.35
N ALA A 369 -16.92 20.13 -7.68
CA ALA A 369 -18.10 20.42 -8.49
C ALA A 369 -19.13 19.28 -8.45
N ARG A 370 -18.66 18.02 -8.44
CA ARG A 370 -19.53 16.84 -8.34
C ARG A 370 -20.23 16.76 -6.98
N ILE A 371 -19.48 16.98 -5.90
CA ILE A 371 -20.02 17.01 -4.53
C ILE A 371 -21.06 18.12 -4.40
N ALA A 372 -20.78 19.31 -4.94
CA ALA A 372 -21.74 20.42 -4.97
C ALA A 372 -23.01 20.07 -5.77
N ALA A 373 -22.91 19.23 -6.79
CA ALA A 373 -24.04 18.69 -7.53
C ALA A 373 -24.76 17.51 -6.84
N GLY A 374 -24.32 17.12 -5.64
CA GLY A 374 -24.89 16.00 -4.88
C GLY A 374 -24.46 14.61 -5.37
N LEU A 375 -23.43 14.52 -6.21
CA LEU A 375 -22.93 13.25 -6.76
C LEU A 375 -21.82 12.64 -5.87
N PRO A 376 -21.58 11.32 -5.94
CA PRO A 376 -20.48 10.70 -5.24
C PRO A 376 -19.09 11.19 -5.71
N CYS A 377 -18.16 11.25 -4.76
CA CYS A 377 -16.77 11.63 -4.96
C CYS A 377 -15.95 10.51 -5.63
N GLY A 378 -14.85 10.87 -6.32
CA GLY A 378 -13.92 9.91 -6.89
C GLY A 378 -14.37 9.34 -8.24
N SER A 379 -15.22 10.08 -8.95
CA SER A 379 -15.87 9.69 -10.23
C SER A 379 -16.84 8.49 -10.14
N GLU A 380 -17.14 7.98 -8.95
CA GLU A 380 -18.16 6.94 -8.73
C GLU A 380 -19.57 7.48 -9.06
N SER A 381 -20.42 6.68 -9.73
CA SER A 381 -21.86 6.98 -9.92
C SER A 381 -22.70 6.29 -8.84
N PHE A 382 -23.98 6.67 -8.66
CA PHE A 382 -24.82 6.00 -7.67
C PHE A 382 -25.03 4.52 -8.00
N LEU A 383 -25.06 4.15 -9.28
CA LEU A 383 -25.10 2.75 -9.71
C LEU A 383 -23.88 1.96 -9.19
N LEU A 384 -22.67 2.51 -9.33
CA LEU A 384 -21.45 1.86 -8.86
C LEU A 384 -21.37 1.81 -7.34
N MET A 385 -21.77 2.89 -6.67
CA MET A 385 -21.89 2.96 -5.21
C MET A 385 -22.87 1.91 -4.69
N PHE A 386 -24.04 1.77 -5.32
CA PHE A 386 -25.04 0.75 -5.00
C PHE A 386 -24.47 -0.65 -5.19
N ALA A 387 -23.81 -0.91 -6.33
CA ALA A 387 -23.23 -2.21 -6.60
C ALA A 387 -22.11 -2.59 -5.59
N ARG A 388 -21.34 -1.60 -5.11
CA ARG A 388 -20.36 -1.78 -4.04
C ARG A 388 -21.05 -2.18 -2.73
N TRP A 389 -22.01 -1.40 -2.25
CA TRP A 389 -22.73 -1.69 -1.00
C TRP A 389 -23.53 -3.00 -1.08
N LYS A 390 -24.16 -3.29 -2.22
CA LYS A 390 -24.90 -4.53 -2.43
C LYS A 390 -24.01 -5.76 -2.42
N LYS A 391 -22.79 -5.64 -2.97
CA LYS A 391 -21.80 -6.69 -2.89
C LYS A 391 -21.36 -6.93 -1.44
N LEU A 392 -21.10 -5.88 -0.67
CA LEU A 392 -20.74 -6.00 0.75
C LEU A 392 -21.87 -6.65 1.56
N GLU A 393 -23.12 -6.23 1.35
CA GLU A 393 -24.30 -6.84 1.98
C GLU A 393 -24.34 -8.37 1.73
N ARG A 394 -24.18 -8.80 0.47
CA ARG A 394 -24.22 -10.21 0.08
C ARG A 394 -23.02 -11.00 0.57
N ASP A 395 -21.83 -10.43 0.46
CA ASP A 395 -20.58 -11.14 0.76
C ASP A 395 -20.38 -11.23 2.29
N LEU A 396 -20.83 -10.24 3.07
CA LEU A 396 -20.74 -10.23 4.54
C LEU A 396 -21.60 -11.31 5.21
N TYR A 397 -22.85 -11.49 4.75
CA TYR A 397 -23.80 -12.42 5.36
C TYR A 397 -24.52 -13.24 4.30
N ASN A 398 -24.29 -14.56 4.35
CA ASN A 398 -24.95 -15.51 3.47
C ASN A 398 -26.30 -15.94 4.05
N GLU A 399 -27.39 -15.30 3.63
CA GLU A 399 -28.75 -15.60 4.10
C GLU A 399 -29.14 -17.08 3.89
N ARG A 400 -28.63 -17.75 2.85
CA ARG A 400 -28.96 -19.16 2.56
C ARG A 400 -28.27 -20.15 3.50
N LYS A 401 -27.08 -19.79 4.00
CA LYS A 401 -26.25 -20.64 4.87
C LYS A 401 -26.24 -20.19 6.33
N ASP A 402 -26.93 -19.09 6.64
CA ASP A 402 -26.92 -18.42 7.95
C ASP A 402 -25.49 -18.27 8.49
N ARG A 403 -24.59 -17.73 7.65
CA ARG A 403 -23.16 -17.65 7.96
C ARG A 403 -22.58 -16.30 7.59
N PHE A 404 -21.84 -15.73 8.54
CA PHE A 404 -21.04 -14.53 8.35
C PHE A 404 -19.66 -14.85 7.76
N ASP A 405 -19.22 -14.01 6.83
CA ASP A 405 -17.86 -13.96 6.33
C ASP A 405 -17.12 -12.79 7.00
N ILE A 406 -16.34 -13.08 8.03
CA ILE A 406 -15.59 -12.07 8.78
C ILE A 406 -14.50 -11.40 7.93
N THR A 407 -14.09 -12.01 6.82
CA THR A 407 -13.06 -11.43 5.94
C THR A 407 -13.56 -10.18 5.23
N GLN A 408 -14.88 -9.92 5.25
CA GLN A 408 -15.49 -8.72 4.71
C GLN A 408 -15.57 -7.56 5.72
N ILE A 409 -15.24 -7.79 7.00
CA ILE A 409 -15.23 -6.72 8.02
C ILE A 409 -14.31 -5.56 7.62
N PRO A 410 -13.04 -5.78 7.18
CA PRO A 410 -12.18 -4.70 6.73
C PRO A 410 -12.75 -3.97 5.51
N ASP A 411 -13.37 -4.69 4.56
CA ASP A 411 -13.95 -4.08 3.35
C ASP A 411 -15.18 -3.19 3.68
N VAL A 412 -16.00 -3.59 4.67
CA VAL A 412 -17.11 -2.78 5.19
C VAL A 412 -16.58 -1.56 5.93
N TYR A 413 -15.57 -1.73 6.79
CA TYR A 413 -14.91 -0.63 7.50
C TYR A 413 -14.32 0.40 6.55
N ASP A 414 -13.50 -0.03 5.58
CA ASP A 414 -12.91 0.83 4.53
C ASP A 414 -13.99 1.61 3.78
N SER A 415 -15.10 0.94 3.43
CA SER A 415 -16.21 1.57 2.69
C SER A 415 -16.97 2.59 3.52
N CYS A 416 -17.19 2.31 4.82
CA CYS A 416 -17.80 3.27 5.74
C CYS A 416 -16.92 4.50 5.91
N LYS A 417 -15.63 4.29 6.15
CA LYS A 417 -14.64 5.36 6.35
C LYS A 417 -14.56 6.24 5.10
N TYR A 418 -14.46 5.63 3.92
CA TYR A 418 -14.45 6.35 2.65
C TYR A 418 -15.73 7.19 2.46
N ASP A 419 -16.91 6.62 2.69
CA ASP A 419 -18.17 7.34 2.47
C ASP A 419 -18.41 8.44 3.53
N LEU A 420 -17.93 8.26 4.77
CA LEU A 420 -17.98 9.32 5.79
C LEU A 420 -17.02 10.48 5.50
N VAL A 421 -15.87 10.21 4.89
CA VAL A 421 -14.87 11.25 4.58
C VAL A 421 -15.20 11.96 3.27
N HIS A 422 -15.55 11.21 2.22
CA HIS A 422 -15.68 11.74 0.86
C HIS A 422 -17.12 11.95 0.40
N ASN A 423 -18.08 11.28 1.04
CA ASN A 423 -19.49 11.28 0.63
C ASN A 423 -20.43 11.72 1.77
N ALA A 424 -19.92 12.47 2.76
CA ALA A 424 -20.68 12.95 3.91
C ALA A 424 -21.92 13.76 3.49
N HIS A 425 -21.84 14.49 2.37
CA HIS A 425 -22.94 15.29 1.81
C HIS A 425 -24.18 14.47 1.44
N LEU A 426 -24.03 13.16 1.22
CA LEU A 426 -25.16 12.26 0.93
C LEU A 426 -26.04 12.00 2.16
N ASN A 427 -25.56 12.26 3.38
CA ASN A 427 -26.30 12.13 4.64
C ASN A 427 -27.00 10.75 4.79
N LEU A 428 -26.28 9.67 4.48
CA LEU A 428 -26.80 8.31 4.57
C LEU A 428 -27.09 7.94 6.04
N LYS A 429 -28.37 7.71 6.35
CA LYS A 429 -28.81 7.38 7.72
C LYS A 429 -28.23 6.04 8.15
N GLY A 430 -27.74 5.97 9.39
CA GLY A 430 -27.15 4.76 9.96
C GLY A 430 -25.70 4.50 9.54
N LEU A 431 -25.12 5.29 8.62
CA LEU A 431 -23.71 5.13 8.20
C LEU A 431 -22.73 5.38 9.36
N GLU A 432 -22.98 6.39 10.19
CA GLU A 432 -22.14 6.65 11.37
C GLU A 432 -22.21 5.51 12.40
N GLU A 433 -23.40 4.93 12.61
CA GLU A 433 -23.57 3.79 13.50
C GLU A 433 -22.90 2.53 12.92
N LEU A 434 -23.05 2.31 11.61
CA LEU A 434 -22.37 1.24 10.90
C LEU A 434 -20.86 1.36 11.03
N TYR A 435 -20.31 2.55 10.84
CA TYR A 435 -18.88 2.81 11.01
C TYR A 435 -18.41 2.48 12.43
N LYS A 436 -19.12 2.91 13.47
CA LYS A 436 -18.76 2.58 14.87
C LYS A 436 -18.73 1.07 15.11
N VAL A 437 -19.71 0.33 14.60
CA VAL A 437 -19.77 -1.14 14.74
C VAL A 437 -18.64 -1.79 13.93
N ALA A 438 -18.44 -1.37 12.68
CA ALA A 438 -17.41 -1.90 11.81
C ALA A 438 -16.01 -1.64 12.36
N GLN A 439 -15.76 -0.43 12.92
CA GLN A 439 -14.49 -0.06 13.54
C GLN A 439 -14.16 -0.97 14.74
N LEU A 440 -15.11 -1.18 15.66
CA LEU A 440 -14.89 -2.05 16.82
C LEU A 440 -14.51 -3.49 16.42
N LEU A 441 -15.08 -4.00 15.33
CA LEU A 441 -14.72 -5.31 14.79
C LEU A 441 -13.38 -5.27 14.04
N ALA A 442 -13.16 -4.25 13.20
CA ALA A 442 -11.95 -4.09 12.39
C ALA A 442 -10.69 -3.90 13.24
N ASP A 443 -10.77 -3.15 14.34
CA ASP A 443 -9.70 -2.94 15.33
C ASP A 443 -9.12 -4.27 15.85
N GLY A 444 -9.98 -5.30 15.99
CA GLY A 444 -9.57 -6.64 16.37
C GLY A 444 -9.26 -7.55 15.18
N VAL A 445 -9.98 -7.42 14.07
CA VAL A 445 -9.85 -8.34 12.93
C VAL A 445 -8.58 -8.05 12.12
N ILE A 446 -8.34 -6.79 11.72
CA ILE A 446 -7.26 -6.41 10.82
C ILE A 446 -5.88 -6.82 11.38
N PRO A 447 -5.51 -6.47 12.64
CA PRO A 447 -4.19 -6.84 13.14
C PRO A 447 -4.01 -8.36 13.32
N ASN A 448 -5.11 -9.10 13.50
CA ASN A 448 -5.09 -10.55 13.69
C ASN A 448 -5.13 -11.35 12.37
N GLU A 449 -5.46 -10.72 11.23
CA GLU A 449 -5.23 -11.31 9.91
C GLU A 449 -3.73 -11.57 9.65
N TYR A 450 -2.86 -10.76 10.24
CA TYR A 450 -1.40 -10.91 10.18
C TYR A 450 -0.85 -11.79 11.32
N GLY A 451 -1.69 -12.66 11.88
CA GLY A 451 -1.37 -13.63 12.94
C GLY A 451 -2.15 -13.33 14.22
N ILE A 452 -2.73 -14.37 14.84
CA ILE A 452 -3.62 -14.17 16.00
C ILE A 452 -2.88 -14.03 17.33
N ASN A 453 -1.61 -14.43 17.38
CA ASN A 453 -0.76 -14.39 18.56
C ASN A 453 0.70 -14.03 18.21
N PRO A 454 1.52 -13.65 19.19
CA PRO A 454 2.87 -13.14 18.94
C PRO A 454 3.76 -14.04 18.08
N LYS A 455 3.74 -15.36 18.30
CA LYS A 455 4.53 -16.31 17.50
C LYS A 455 4.07 -16.35 16.05
N GLN A 456 2.76 -16.40 15.82
CA GLN A 456 2.21 -16.37 14.46
C GLN A 456 2.46 -15.02 13.77
N LYS A 457 2.33 -13.91 14.52
CA LYS A 457 2.63 -12.54 14.04
C LYS A 457 4.08 -12.41 13.62
N LEU A 458 5.03 -12.95 14.39
CA LEU A 458 6.45 -13.00 14.02
C LEU A 458 6.68 -13.84 12.76
N LYS A 459 6.07 -15.03 12.67
CA LYS A 459 6.23 -15.95 11.53
C LYS A 459 5.73 -15.32 10.22
N ILE A 460 4.51 -14.80 10.22
CA ILE A 460 3.90 -14.11 9.06
C ILE A 460 4.72 -12.86 8.72
N GLY A 461 5.02 -12.03 9.72
CA GLY A 461 5.78 -10.80 9.52
C GLY A 461 7.16 -11.05 8.92
N SER A 462 7.86 -12.09 9.38
CA SER A 462 9.20 -12.47 8.89
C SER A 462 9.20 -13.05 7.48
N LYS A 463 8.06 -13.52 6.98
CA LYS A 463 7.90 -13.95 5.58
C LYS A 463 7.67 -12.74 4.68
N ILE A 464 6.70 -11.89 5.02
CA ILE A 464 6.32 -10.72 4.22
C ILE A 464 7.44 -9.66 4.20
N ALA A 465 8.00 -9.32 5.36
CA ALA A 465 8.97 -8.23 5.47
C ALA A 465 10.42 -8.66 5.21
N ARG A 466 10.70 -9.94 4.90
CA ARG A 466 12.06 -10.50 4.82
C ARG A 466 13.00 -9.67 3.94
N ARG A 467 12.58 -9.43 2.70
CA ARG A 467 13.40 -8.77 1.67
C ARG A 467 13.62 -7.30 2.01
N LEU A 468 12.55 -6.60 2.34
CA LEU A 468 12.59 -5.21 2.81
C LEU A 468 13.54 -5.06 4.01
N MET A 469 13.40 -5.90 5.05
CA MET A 469 14.30 -5.85 6.20
C MET A 469 15.76 -6.13 5.82
N GLY A 470 16.01 -7.10 4.94
CA GLY A 470 17.36 -7.35 4.43
C GLY A 470 17.97 -6.11 3.81
N LYS A 471 17.22 -5.40 2.96
CA LYS A 471 17.66 -4.15 2.33
C LYS A 471 17.89 -3.02 3.33
N VAL A 472 16.97 -2.81 4.27
CA VAL A 472 17.12 -1.81 5.36
C VAL A 472 18.42 -2.07 6.14
N LEU A 473 18.72 -3.32 6.48
CA LEU A 473 19.93 -3.67 7.22
C LEU A 473 21.20 -3.46 6.39
N ILE A 474 21.17 -3.78 5.10
CA ILE A 474 22.28 -3.53 4.18
C ILE A 474 22.52 -2.02 4.06
N ASP A 475 21.48 -1.22 3.88
CA ASP A 475 21.63 0.24 3.71
C ASP A 475 22.16 0.91 4.99
N LEU A 476 21.70 0.48 6.18
CA LEU A 476 22.27 0.93 7.47
C LEU A 476 23.73 0.52 7.63
N ARG A 477 24.07 -0.74 7.31
CA ARG A 477 25.43 -1.26 7.39
C ARG A 477 26.39 -0.52 6.46
N ASN A 478 26.01 -0.36 5.19
CA ASN A 478 26.80 0.35 4.20
C ASN A 478 27.04 1.81 4.60
N THR A 479 26.03 2.46 5.20
CA THR A 479 26.18 3.83 5.71
C THR A 479 27.18 3.90 6.85
N ARG A 480 27.14 2.94 7.78
CA ARG A 480 28.11 2.83 8.87
C ARG A 480 29.53 2.60 8.37
N GLU A 481 29.70 1.64 7.45
CA GLU A 481 31.01 1.30 6.88
C GLU A 481 31.60 2.50 6.11
N GLU A 482 30.81 3.18 5.29
CA GLU A 482 31.22 4.41 4.59
C GLU A 482 31.63 5.51 5.58
N ALA A 483 30.84 5.75 6.64
CA ALA A 483 31.16 6.77 7.64
C ALA A 483 32.49 6.49 8.35
N ILE A 484 32.78 5.23 8.66
CA ILE A 484 34.07 4.82 9.25
C ILE A 484 35.21 5.03 8.25
N CYS A 485 35.05 4.61 6.99
CA CYS A 485 36.07 4.80 5.95
C CYS A 485 36.41 6.27 5.71
N VAL A 486 35.40 7.15 5.62
CA VAL A 486 35.60 8.60 5.42
C VAL A 486 36.26 9.26 6.64
N ALA A 487 36.14 8.66 7.83
CA ALA A 487 36.74 9.19 9.05
C ALA A 487 38.14 8.63 9.36
N ASP A 488 38.61 7.60 8.64
CA ASP A 488 39.96 7.04 8.80
C ASP A 488 41.01 7.96 8.15
N PRO A 489 41.99 8.50 8.91
CA PRO A 489 43.03 9.37 8.38
C PRO A 489 43.97 8.72 7.36
N LYS A 490 43.90 7.39 7.15
CA LYS A 490 44.64 6.69 6.08
C LYS A 490 43.96 6.76 4.71
N PHE A 491 42.76 7.35 4.62
CA PHE A 491 42.01 7.46 3.37
C PHE A 491 42.72 8.41 2.38
N THR A 492 43.39 7.85 1.38
CA THR A 492 43.97 8.59 0.24
C THR A 492 42.94 8.77 -0.88
N GLU A 493 42.92 9.94 -1.52
CA GLU A 493 41.96 10.32 -2.58
C GLU A 493 41.87 9.31 -3.75
N ASP A 494 42.92 8.50 -3.99
CA ASP A 494 42.93 7.44 -5.01
C ASP A 494 42.06 6.21 -4.68
N GLU A 495 41.74 5.97 -3.40
CA GLU A 495 40.87 4.85 -2.96
C GLU A 495 39.37 5.17 -3.09
N ALA A 496 39.00 6.43 -3.31
CA ALA A 496 37.61 6.86 -3.52
C ALA A 496 36.98 6.26 -4.80
N LEU A 497 37.81 5.86 -5.78
CA LEU A 497 37.37 5.16 -6.99
C LEU A 497 36.94 3.70 -6.74
N PHE A 498 37.26 3.14 -5.58
CA PHE A 498 37.01 1.74 -5.21
C PHE A 498 35.99 1.56 -4.06
N LEU A 499 35.42 2.64 -3.52
CA LEU A 499 34.25 2.55 -2.64
C LEU A 499 33.11 1.80 -3.35
N PRO A 500 32.31 0.98 -2.65
CA PRO A 500 31.28 0.14 -3.25
C PRO A 500 30.12 1.00 -3.76
N THR A 501 30.35 1.59 -4.93
CA THR A 501 29.35 2.23 -5.79
C THR A 501 29.13 1.39 -7.05
N LYS A 502 29.79 0.22 -7.16
CA LYS A 502 29.50 -0.82 -8.13
C LYS A 502 28.77 -1.94 -7.43
N GLU A 503 27.46 -2.00 -7.61
CA GLU A 503 26.67 -3.18 -7.32
C GLU A 503 27.21 -4.33 -8.18
N VAL A 504 27.90 -5.29 -7.56
CA VAL A 504 28.23 -6.56 -8.23
C VAL A 504 27.03 -7.47 -8.04
N GLU A 505 26.12 -7.43 -9.01
CA GLU A 505 25.02 -8.38 -9.11
C GLU A 505 25.58 -9.81 -9.26
N HIS A 506 25.35 -10.66 -8.26
CA HIS A 506 25.56 -12.10 -8.38
C HIS A 506 24.43 -12.72 -9.21
N GLN A 507 24.57 -12.71 -10.54
CA GLN A 507 23.81 -13.62 -11.40
C GLN A 507 24.44 -15.02 -11.33
N GLN A 508 23.90 -15.89 -10.47
CA GLN A 508 24.15 -17.33 -10.57
C GLN A 508 23.44 -17.87 -11.82
N LYS A 509 24.15 -17.88 -12.96
CA LYS A 509 23.75 -18.67 -14.14
C LYS A 509 24.01 -20.15 -13.83
N ILE A 510 22.94 -20.88 -13.53
CA ILE A 510 22.92 -22.35 -13.55
C ILE A 510 23.20 -22.79 -15.00
N GLN A 511 24.39 -23.35 -15.25
CA GLN A 511 24.74 -23.99 -16.52
C GLN A 511 23.90 -25.26 -16.69
N VAL A 512 22.90 -25.20 -17.57
CA VAL A 512 22.36 -26.39 -18.24
C VAL A 512 23.16 -26.58 -19.52
N ARG A 513 23.93 -27.66 -19.55
CA ARG A 513 24.77 -28.12 -20.65
C ARG A 513 23.86 -28.77 -21.70
N ASN A 514 23.83 -28.25 -22.92
CA ASN A 514 23.40 -28.99 -24.09
C ASN A 514 24.40 -28.74 -25.23
N GLU A 515 24.91 -29.85 -25.76
CA GLU A 515 25.78 -29.95 -26.93
C GLU A 515 24.99 -29.78 -28.25
N ASP A 516 25.76 -29.80 -29.34
CA ASP A 516 25.44 -29.66 -30.78
C ASP A 516 25.46 -28.20 -31.29
N GLY A 517 26.21 -27.83 -32.34
CA GLY A 517 27.04 -28.56 -33.27
C GLY A 517 27.07 -27.81 -34.62
N ARG A 518 28.28 -27.60 -35.17
CA ARG A 518 28.64 -27.24 -36.58
C ARG A 518 28.81 -25.76 -37.02
N ARG A 519 30.12 -25.42 -37.16
CA ARG A 519 30.91 -25.00 -38.36
C ARG A 519 30.67 -23.67 -39.12
N SER A 520 31.83 -23.00 -39.32
CA SER A 520 32.30 -22.19 -40.48
C SER A 520 31.78 -20.74 -40.57
N SER A 521 32.51 -19.70 -40.99
CA SER A 521 33.94 -19.38 -41.23
C SER A 521 33.97 -17.90 -41.68
N THR A 522 34.93 -17.12 -41.18
CA THR A 522 35.55 -15.90 -41.78
C THR A 522 34.82 -15.10 -42.88
N THR A 523 34.58 -13.80 -42.65
CA THR A 523 35.21 -12.68 -43.40
C THR A 523 34.86 -11.34 -42.75
N SER A 524 35.86 -10.48 -42.67
CA SER A 524 35.79 -9.07 -42.27
C SER A 524 35.11 -8.22 -43.34
N GLU A 525 34.15 -7.39 -42.98
CA GLU A 525 33.96 -6.05 -43.54
C GLU A 525 33.04 -5.21 -42.65
N LYS A 526 33.39 -3.94 -42.51
CA LYS A 526 32.78 -2.94 -41.60
C LYS A 526 31.33 -2.64 -41.98
N SER A 527 30.42 -2.70 -41.02
CA SER A 527 29.24 -1.84 -40.98
C SER A 527 28.77 -1.63 -39.53
N MET A 528 28.21 -0.45 -39.31
CA MET A 528 27.67 0.11 -38.06
C MET A 528 26.81 -0.85 -37.26
N ASP A 529 26.95 -0.83 -35.93
CA ASP A 529 25.84 -0.89 -34.96
C ASP A 529 26.33 -0.27 -33.64
N GLN A 530 25.85 0.96 -33.37
CA GLN A 530 25.86 1.61 -32.07
C GLN A 530 24.52 1.30 -31.40
N GLU A 531 24.36 0.12 -30.84
CA GLU A 531 23.26 -0.18 -29.91
C GLU A 531 23.85 -1.05 -28.79
N ASP A 532 23.37 -0.84 -27.57
CA ASP A 532 23.81 -1.44 -26.27
C ASP A 532 24.76 -0.60 -25.39
N GLU A 533 24.49 0.71 -25.23
CA GLU A 533 25.03 1.48 -24.10
C GLU A 533 23.96 2.23 -23.28
N ASP A 534 22.72 1.72 -23.22
CA ASP A 534 21.57 2.43 -22.61
C ASP A 534 21.06 1.84 -21.28
N ASP A 535 21.91 1.15 -20.50
CA ASP A 535 21.62 0.74 -19.12
C ASP A 535 22.54 1.42 -18.08
N ARG A 536 23.06 2.63 -18.37
CA ARG A 536 23.68 3.46 -17.34
C ARG A 536 22.58 4.21 -16.57
N GLU A 537 22.27 3.69 -15.38
CA GLU A 537 21.50 4.36 -14.32
C GLU A 537 21.84 5.86 -14.32
N THR A 538 20.85 6.73 -14.59
CA THR A 538 21.05 8.16 -14.87
C THR A 538 21.54 8.88 -13.60
N LYS A 539 22.85 8.87 -13.40
CA LYS A 539 23.50 9.50 -12.25
C LYS A 539 23.60 11.00 -12.55
N TYR A 540 22.58 11.77 -12.18
CA TYR A 540 22.62 13.24 -12.19
C TYR A 540 23.55 13.76 -11.07
N ARG A 541 24.85 13.48 -11.16
CA ARG A 541 25.87 14.04 -10.28
C ARG A 541 26.57 15.19 -10.99
N LEU A 542 26.33 16.42 -10.52
CA LEU A 542 27.22 17.55 -10.82
C LEU A 542 28.55 17.29 -10.09
N ASP A 543 29.64 17.66 -10.74
CA ASP A 543 31.00 17.41 -10.27
C ASP A 543 31.27 18.17 -8.94
N PRO A 544 31.65 17.47 -7.84
CA PRO A 544 31.92 18.05 -6.54
C PRO A 544 32.96 19.18 -6.57
N LYS A 545 33.85 19.19 -7.58
CA LYS A 545 34.86 20.24 -7.77
C LYS A 545 34.26 21.63 -8.00
N TYR A 546 33.01 21.71 -8.46
CA TYR A 546 32.32 22.98 -8.71
C TYR A 546 31.46 23.45 -7.54
N ALA A 547 31.33 22.64 -6.47
CA ALA A 547 30.64 23.02 -5.26
C ALA A 547 31.67 23.24 -4.14
N ASN A 548 31.77 24.46 -3.59
CA ASN A 548 32.67 24.80 -2.47
C ASN A 548 32.24 24.09 -1.16
N VAL A 549 32.42 22.77 -1.09
CA VAL A 549 32.00 21.89 0.01
C VAL A 549 33.23 21.46 0.81
N LYS A 550 33.23 21.75 2.12
CA LYS A 550 34.37 21.45 3.02
C LYS A 550 34.59 19.95 3.29
N THR A 551 33.57 19.11 3.09
CA THR A 551 33.62 17.65 3.29
C THR A 551 32.79 16.95 2.19
N PRO A 552 33.32 16.83 0.97
CA PRO A 552 32.55 16.33 -0.17
C PRO A 552 32.13 14.86 -0.02
N ASP A 553 32.86 14.06 0.77
CA ASP A 553 32.59 12.61 0.92
C ASP A 553 31.58 12.28 2.03
N ARG A 554 31.17 13.28 2.83
CA ARG A 554 30.17 13.10 3.89
C ARG A 554 28.76 13.34 3.35
N HIS A 555 28.01 12.25 3.18
CA HIS A 555 26.63 12.27 2.68
C HIS A 555 25.64 11.84 3.76
N VAL A 556 24.44 12.41 3.72
CA VAL A 556 23.27 11.86 4.40
C VAL A 556 22.55 10.95 3.40
N ARG A 557 22.44 9.66 3.71
CA ARG A 557 21.70 8.70 2.89
C ARG A 557 20.24 8.66 3.31
N THR A 558 19.34 8.89 2.37
CA THR A 558 17.89 8.71 2.56
C THR A 558 17.39 7.57 1.68
N ARG A 559 16.66 6.64 2.30
CA ARG A 559 15.99 5.52 1.63
C ARG A 559 14.52 5.53 2.01
N LEU A 560 13.66 5.78 1.03
CA LEU A 560 12.21 5.82 1.23
C LEU A 560 11.57 4.61 0.55
N TYR A 561 10.81 3.81 1.29
CA TYR A 561 10.12 2.63 0.79
C TYR A 561 8.61 2.84 0.92
N PHE A 562 7.92 2.97 -0.21
CA PHE A 562 6.47 3.06 -0.26
C PHE A 562 5.84 1.69 -0.46
N THR A 563 4.87 1.35 0.38
CA THR A 563 4.31 0.00 0.44
C THR A 563 2.83 -0.02 0.85
N SER A 564 2.29 -1.23 1.01
CA SER A 564 0.94 -1.52 1.47
C SER A 564 0.86 -1.68 2.99
N GLU A 565 -0.38 -1.70 3.50
CA GLU A 565 -0.71 -2.00 4.90
C GLU A 565 -0.05 -3.29 5.42
N SER A 566 -0.04 -4.34 4.61
CA SER A 566 0.52 -5.64 4.99
C SER A 566 1.98 -5.57 5.39
N HIS A 567 2.78 -4.74 4.72
CA HIS A 567 4.19 -4.56 5.05
C HIS A 567 4.40 -3.76 6.33
N ILE A 568 3.55 -2.76 6.60
CA ILE A 568 3.61 -1.99 7.85
C ILE A 568 3.29 -2.88 9.05
N HIS A 569 2.19 -3.66 8.99
CA HIS A 569 1.86 -4.62 10.05
C HIS A 569 2.94 -5.68 10.21
N SER A 570 3.47 -6.21 9.11
CA SER A 570 4.52 -7.24 9.13
C SER A 570 5.81 -6.73 9.74
N LEU A 571 6.28 -5.55 9.33
CA LEU A 571 7.48 -4.94 9.88
C LEU A 571 7.29 -4.61 11.37
N MET A 572 6.16 -4.02 11.75
CA MET A 572 5.84 -3.74 13.15
C MET A 572 5.78 -5.02 14.00
N ASN A 573 5.18 -6.09 13.48
CA ASN A 573 5.14 -7.39 14.17
C ASN A 573 6.53 -7.98 14.37
N VAL A 574 7.41 -7.89 13.37
CA VAL A 574 8.81 -8.33 13.54
C VAL A 574 9.52 -7.49 14.58
N LEU A 575 9.38 -6.16 14.55
CA LEU A 575 10.01 -5.28 15.53
C LEU A 575 9.55 -5.58 16.96
N ARG A 576 8.26 -5.82 17.16
CA ARG A 576 7.66 -6.13 18.47
C ARG A 576 8.06 -7.48 19.03
N TYR A 577 8.09 -8.50 18.17
CA TYR A 577 8.13 -9.90 18.60
C TYR A 577 9.41 -10.64 18.21
N CYS A 578 10.39 -9.97 17.59
CA CYS A 578 11.63 -10.63 17.16
C CYS A 578 12.33 -11.38 18.29
N ASN A 579 12.19 -10.93 19.55
CA ASN A 579 12.74 -11.58 20.73
C ASN A 579 12.13 -12.95 21.07
N LEU A 580 11.00 -13.31 20.47
CA LEU A 580 10.38 -14.62 20.65
C LEU A 580 10.98 -15.69 19.74
N ASP A 581 11.94 -15.33 18.89
CA ASP A 581 12.70 -16.30 18.10
C ASP A 581 13.56 -17.17 19.03
N GLU A 582 13.49 -18.49 18.84
CA GLU A 582 14.17 -19.47 19.70
C GLU A 582 15.68 -19.31 19.68
N SER A 583 16.26 -18.78 18.60
CA SER A 583 17.70 -18.53 18.48
C SER A 583 18.22 -17.41 19.39
N LEU A 584 17.32 -16.59 19.95
CA LEU A 584 17.69 -15.47 20.82
C LEU A 584 17.64 -15.82 22.31
N HIS A 585 17.47 -17.09 22.68
CA HIS A 585 17.64 -17.60 24.06
C HIS A 585 16.99 -16.75 25.18
N GLY A 586 15.84 -16.11 24.91
CA GLY A 586 15.10 -15.31 25.88
C GLY A 586 15.63 -13.88 26.09
N GLU A 587 16.47 -13.35 25.19
CA GLU A 587 16.91 -11.97 25.28
C GLU A 587 15.75 -10.94 25.19
N ASP A 588 15.90 -9.75 25.79
CA ASP A 588 14.85 -8.73 25.95
C ASP A 588 14.25 -8.20 24.63
N SER A 589 13.04 -7.64 24.63
CA SER A 589 12.47 -7.04 23.41
C SER A 589 13.27 -5.82 22.92
N LEU A 590 13.33 -5.64 21.59
CA LEU A 590 13.88 -4.43 20.96
C LEU A 590 13.07 -3.18 21.34
N VAL A 591 11.79 -3.37 21.64
CA VAL A 591 10.83 -2.32 21.98
C VAL A 591 10.58 -2.38 23.48
N CYS A 592 10.75 -1.25 24.19
CA CYS A 592 10.54 -1.23 25.63
C CYS A 592 9.07 -1.48 26.01
N GLN A 593 8.86 -1.97 27.23
CA GLN A 593 7.53 -2.38 27.72
C GLN A 593 6.47 -1.29 27.59
N SER A 594 6.79 -0.05 27.98
CA SER A 594 5.85 1.08 27.85
C SER A 594 5.46 1.36 26.40
N THR A 595 6.35 1.10 25.45
CA THR A 595 6.04 1.24 24.03
C THR A 595 5.20 0.07 23.54
N LEU A 596 5.44 -1.17 24.01
CA LEU A 596 4.57 -2.32 23.72
C LEU A 596 3.13 -2.08 24.20
N ASP A 597 2.96 -1.50 25.39
CA ASP A 597 1.64 -1.07 25.90
C ASP A 597 0.97 -0.04 24.99
N ARG A 598 1.73 0.99 24.53
CA ARG A 598 1.21 1.99 23.58
C ARG A 598 0.81 1.35 22.26
N LEU A 599 1.68 0.51 21.69
CA LEU A 599 1.42 -0.20 20.44
C LEU A 599 0.23 -1.16 20.55
N HIS A 600 -0.04 -1.71 21.74
CA HIS A 600 -1.25 -2.49 21.97
C HIS A 600 -2.52 -1.63 22.00
N ARG A 601 -2.43 -0.38 22.46
CA ARG A 601 -3.54 0.60 22.42
C ARG A 601 -3.72 1.23 21.04
N THR A 602 -2.70 1.21 20.19
CA THR A 602 -2.79 1.60 18.79
C THR A 602 -3.66 0.60 18.04
N ARG A 603 -4.84 1.05 17.64
CA ARG A 603 -5.86 0.19 17.04
C ARG A 603 -5.71 0.06 15.53
N GLU A 604 -5.30 1.14 14.88
CA GLU A 604 -5.15 1.20 13.43
C GLU A 604 -3.79 1.82 13.05
N LEU A 605 -3.21 1.30 11.96
CA LEU A 605 -2.06 1.88 11.28
C LEU A 605 -2.53 2.36 9.91
N ASP A 606 -3.17 3.53 9.88
CA ASP A 606 -3.93 4.05 8.76
C ASP A 606 -3.05 4.55 7.60
N TYR A 607 -3.65 5.05 6.51
CA TYR A 607 -2.95 5.67 5.38
C TYR A 607 -1.87 6.65 5.83
N MET A 608 -0.76 6.68 5.09
CA MET A 608 0.44 7.45 5.44
C MET A 608 1.15 7.04 6.75
N SER A 609 0.73 5.96 7.42
CA SER A 609 1.51 5.34 8.49
C SER A 609 2.94 5.10 8.05
N ASN A 610 3.89 5.41 8.93
CA ASN A 610 5.29 5.33 8.58
C ASN A 610 6.15 4.88 9.77
N ILE A 611 7.24 4.18 9.46
CA ILE A 611 8.29 3.80 10.42
C ILE A 611 9.58 4.45 9.93
N VAL A 612 10.20 5.26 10.79
CA VAL A 612 11.42 6.02 10.49
C VAL A 612 12.55 5.47 11.35
N LEU A 613 13.69 5.19 10.73
CA LEU A 613 14.95 4.84 11.37
C LEU A 613 15.97 5.92 11.03
N ARG A 614 16.52 6.58 12.05
CA ARG A 614 17.57 7.59 11.89
C ARG A 614 18.85 7.12 12.52
N MET A 615 19.92 7.03 11.74
CA MET A 615 21.25 6.70 12.24
C MET A 615 22.04 7.98 12.48
N PHE A 616 22.52 8.15 13.69
CA PHE A 616 23.41 9.24 14.09
C PHE A 616 24.80 8.69 14.40
N GLU A 617 25.82 9.49 14.11
CA GLU A 617 27.20 9.23 14.47
C GLU A 617 27.69 10.28 15.47
N ASN A 618 28.23 9.85 16.61
CA ASN A 618 28.90 10.71 17.57
C ASN A 618 30.35 10.90 17.17
N THR A 619 30.72 12.10 16.71
CA THR A 619 32.06 12.35 16.18
C THR A 619 33.17 12.43 17.24
N GLU A 620 32.84 12.52 18.52
CA GLU A 620 33.79 12.72 19.63
C GLU A 620 34.41 11.43 20.16
N VAL A 621 33.77 10.29 19.92
CA VAL A 621 34.26 8.98 20.40
C VAL A 621 35.10 8.28 19.33
N PRO A 622 36.07 7.42 19.69
CA PRO A 622 36.87 6.65 18.72
C PRO A 622 36.03 5.86 17.69
N LEU A 623 36.61 5.52 16.54
CA LEU A 623 35.91 4.79 15.46
C LEU A 623 35.43 3.41 15.91
N GLU A 624 36.14 2.81 16.86
CA GLU A 624 35.85 1.50 17.44
C GLU A 624 34.86 1.58 18.62
N ASP A 625 34.51 2.79 19.08
CA ASP A 625 33.59 2.97 20.21
C ASP A 625 32.17 2.51 19.84
N GLU A 626 31.57 1.75 20.73
CA GLU A 626 30.24 1.18 20.53
C GLU A 626 29.14 2.24 20.54
N LYS A 627 29.38 3.34 21.25
CA LYS A 627 28.50 4.50 21.30
C LYS A 627 28.74 5.45 20.13
N ARG A 628 29.62 5.09 19.17
CA ARG A 628 29.86 5.87 17.95
C ARG A 628 28.60 6.02 17.13
N PHE A 629 27.79 4.97 17.01
CA PHE A 629 26.55 5.01 16.23
C PHE A 629 25.34 4.71 17.10
N ARG A 630 24.28 5.50 16.94
CA ARG A 630 22.95 5.15 17.47
C ARG A 630 21.92 5.15 16.38
N ILE A 631 20.89 4.31 16.54
CA ILE A 631 19.71 4.36 15.70
C ILE A 631 18.53 4.78 16.58
N GLU A 632 17.80 5.77 16.10
CA GLU A 632 16.52 6.17 16.67
C GLU A 632 15.39 5.62 15.80
N MET A 633 14.38 5.06 16.45
CA MET A 633 13.21 4.51 15.77
C MET A 633 11.95 5.25 16.19
N THR A 634 11.20 5.74 15.22
CA THR A 634 9.88 6.33 15.44
C THR A 634 8.84 5.70 14.52
N PHE A 635 7.58 5.76 14.92
CA PHE A 635 6.46 5.36 14.07
C PHE A 635 5.35 6.41 14.13
N SER A 636 4.58 6.53 13.05
CA SER A 636 3.34 7.29 13.02
C SER A 636 2.19 6.35 12.67
N ARG A 637 1.04 6.57 13.32
CA ARG A 637 -0.23 5.86 13.07
C ARG A 637 -0.90 6.28 11.76
N GLY A 638 -0.33 7.26 11.04
CA GLY A 638 -0.93 7.76 9.81
C GLY A 638 -2.12 8.68 10.07
N ALA A 639 -3.06 8.70 9.14
CA ALA A 639 -4.24 9.56 9.16
C ALA A 639 -5.40 9.04 10.04
N ASP A 640 -5.05 8.50 11.21
CA ASP A 640 -5.89 7.70 12.12
C ASP A 640 -6.93 8.49 12.95
N LEU A 641 -7.31 9.69 12.52
CA LEU A 641 -8.37 10.44 13.20
C LEU A 641 -9.73 9.84 12.81
N SER A 642 -10.61 9.64 13.78
CA SER A 642 -11.97 9.21 13.46
C SER A 642 -12.68 10.28 12.63
N PRO A 643 -13.37 9.92 11.52
CA PRO A 643 -14.22 10.85 10.79
C PRO A 643 -15.37 11.44 11.63
N LEU A 644 -15.64 10.85 12.81
CA LEU A 644 -16.70 11.26 13.74
C LEU A 644 -16.21 12.07 14.95
N GLU A 645 -14.89 12.30 15.10
CA GLU A 645 -14.35 13.09 16.23
C GLU A 645 -14.71 14.58 16.12
N ASP A 646 -14.82 15.26 17.28
CA ASP A 646 -15.34 16.62 17.39
C ASP A 646 -14.59 17.61 16.49
N LYS A 647 -15.37 18.34 15.69
CA LYS A 647 -14.89 19.29 14.69
C LYS A 647 -14.37 20.56 15.37
N THR A 648 -13.09 20.56 15.76
CA THR A 648 -12.33 21.81 15.97
C THR A 648 -12.28 22.65 14.68
N SER A 649 -11.94 23.94 14.79
CA SER A 649 -11.86 24.83 13.62
C SER A 649 -10.89 24.32 12.54
N GLU A 650 -9.77 23.70 12.94
CA GLU A 650 -8.77 23.15 12.01
C GLU A 650 -9.21 21.83 11.38
N THR A 651 -9.80 20.91 12.16
CA THR A 651 -10.35 19.65 11.64
C THR A 651 -11.53 19.89 10.69
N SER A 652 -12.29 20.97 10.90
CA SER A 652 -13.40 21.36 10.00
C SER A 652 -12.91 21.74 8.61
N SER A 653 -11.80 22.47 8.49
CA SER A 653 -11.20 22.81 7.20
C SER A 653 -10.59 21.61 6.48
N LEU A 654 -9.95 20.68 7.21
CA LEU A 654 -9.38 19.47 6.63
C LEU A 654 -10.48 18.53 6.10
N LEU A 655 -11.58 18.39 6.83
CA LEU A 655 -12.75 17.63 6.39
C LEU A 655 -13.42 18.23 5.13
N GLN A 656 -13.38 19.57 4.94
CA GLN A 656 -13.85 20.19 3.69
C GLN A 656 -13.00 19.81 2.46
N GLU A 657 -11.74 19.47 2.68
CA GLU A 657 -10.81 18.99 1.64
C GLU A 657 -10.68 17.46 1.63
N HIS A 658 -11.52 16.79 2.40
CA HIS A 658 -11.54 15.34 2.60
C HIS A 658 -10.23 14.75 3.14
N THR A 659 -9.38 15.56 3.76
CA THR A 659 -8.13 15.10 4.38
C THR A 659 -8.34 14.83 5.86
N LEU A 660 -7.62 13.82 6.36
CA LEU A 660 -7.46 13.57 7.78
C LEU A 660 -6.03 13.95 8.19
N PRO A 661 -5.84 14.55 9.38
CA PRO A 661 -4.51 14.95 9.85
C PRO A 661 -3.63 13.70 10.05
N ILE A 662 -2.38 13.78 9.62
CA ILE A 662 -1.41 12.70 9.86
C ILE A 662 -0.85 12.87 11.27
N MET A 663 -0.99 11.82 12.09
CA MET A 663 -0.49 11.81 13.45
C MET A 663 1.04 11.94 13.47
N GLY A 664 1.56 12.74 14.40
CA GLY A 664 3.01 12.94 14.56
C GLY A 664 3.76 11.66 14.91
N PRO A 665 5.09 11.63 14.71
CA PRO A 665 5.90 10.47 15.03
C PRO A 665 5.98 10.24 16.56
N GLU A 666 5.73 9.02 16.97
CA GLU A 666 5.93 8.49 18.32
C GLU A 666 7.22 7.67 18.40
N ARG A 667 7.91 7.72 19.54
CA ARG A 667 9.15 6.98 19.74
C ARG A 667 8.89 5.48 19.95
N LEU A 668 9.59 4.65 19.18
CA LEU A 668 9.68 3.20 19.40
C LEU A 668 10.87 2.85 20.31
N GLN A 669 12.06 3.37 19.98
CA GLN A 669 13.34 3.10 20.65
C GLN A 669 14.28 4.30 20.50
#